data_AF-A0A9E2R807-F1
#
_entry.id   AF-A0A9E2R807-F1
#
_cell.length_a   1.000
_cell.length_b   1.000
_cell.length_c   1.000
_cell.angle_alpha   90.00
_cell.angle_beta   90.00
_cell.angle_gamma   90.00
#
_symmetry.space_group_name_H-M   'P 1'
#
loop_
_entity.id
_entity.type
_entity.pdbx_description
1 polymer ?
#
loop_
_entity_poly.entity_id
_entity_poly.type
_entity_poly.pdbx_seq_one_letter_code
_entity_poly.pdbx_strand_id
1 'polypeptide(L)'
;MNPCLKCWLRSCFAFGVALTRLVFDGQAAEVASPLGPPGVTATYRIEAGSDSRGSSVERFTLSLGPVEPAKGGSCQWLELQAVKVNGERFAVWVLARQYPARTLAAARANTARYLFQEGDDPPQEYADRFTGAAVLPSLGAWEYLWPRPASDDFRDGVVAARVSWLGHAYAFEPTNRTSAFPVPREVHRLALLPDVLVGVPSTSRTRDDSRRYDGSDYPMVRLTRADFTEMIRAGMNCFHVDAEQARWLRDEPVFYWGVGGSDVPFPECLFRSTYLGPALFLDEPAVGTRDYVIRPRLAKDPAFGQEITPQVVLEGFKAHFHQAVREGAPTVLVKGLRGRADVDLGTMRIPQRNLYSWETMIASAAWQLTAEPDGGPCALVFEPPGRLGSHRTLPEMNMAYGCELPPDDPANLADVINGFLRGAARVAHKDWGVSIYGAVDGADAPWLLTHAYDLGAKYFFFWDNAQLACVPYGECLALSRHLWAHVENYPERDLDRLRHAAEVAILLPPGYNLGHVQMGRGNLWGLGELNLERTNRYGIRYRQVMGNFFTEIERCRRLSVAFDLLWDLDGLSLDGYREIVRVREDGRVEVLAHGRRTVRDGPRVPERPGGEPPQLVVELSGLTGGVPCTVTARARVTEGSAPIYYTTGADRRGVYHNVRVMWELYGPEAEDYRAPVSRVLEPEAGTGASRT
;
A
#
# COMPACT_ATOMS: atom_id res chain seq x y z
N MET A 1 33.23 1.45 -36.63
CA MET A 1 33.61 1.28 -38.05
C MET A 1 34.17 -0.13 -38.23
N ASN A 2 33.58 -0.87 -39.17
CA ASN A 2 33.73 -2.28 -39.60
C ASN A 2 35.16 -2.87 -39.73
N PRO A 3 35.37 -4.19 -40.02
CA PRO A 3 34.51 -5.40 -39.91
C PRO A 3 35.23 -6.76 -39.60
N CYS A 4 34.43 -7.85 -39.64
CA CYS A 4 34.72 -9.26 -40.01
C CYS A 4 35.27 -10.20 -38.92
N LEU A 5 34.54 -11.20 -38.38
CA LEU A 5 33.55 -12.16 -38.91
C LEU A 5 34.10 -13.07 -40.03
N LYS A 6 34.65 -14.23 -39.64
CA LYS A 6 34.59 -15.55 -40.31
C LYS A 6 35.77 -16.41 -39.84
N CYS A 7 35.52 -17.31 -38.89
CA CYS A 7 36.20 -18.62 -38.74
C CYS A 7 35.83 -19.21 -37.38
N TRP A 8 34.78 -20.03 -37.31
CA TRP A 8 34.82 -21.34 -36.65
C TRP A 8 33.40 -21.94 -36.58
N LEU A 9 33.08 -22.72 -37.60
CA LEU A 9 32.00 -23.70 -37.59
C LEU A 9 32.53 -24.92 -38.35
N ARG A 10 32.86 -25.99 -37.62
CA ARG A 10 32.54 -27.41 -37.89
C ARG A 10 33.60 -28.38 -37.33
N SER A 11 33.07 -29.48 -36.79
CA SER A 11 33.70 -30.75 -36.33
C SER A 11 34.13 -30.71 -34.84
N CYS A 12 33.61 -31.52 -33.92
CA CYS A 12 33.14 -32.91 -34.01
C CYS A 12 31.95 -33.22 -33.08
N PHE A 13 31.08 -34.10 -33.58
CA PHE A 13 30.04 -34.86 -32.89
C PHE A 13 30.61 -35.92 -31.94
N ALA A 14 29.91 -36.20 -30.82
CA ALA A 14 29.47 -37.54 -30.35
C ALA A 14 29.62 -37.77 -28.82
N PHE A 15 28.69 -38.56 -28.28
CA PHE A 15 28.34 -38.92 -26.88
C PHE A 15 27.41 -37.90 -26.19
N GLY A 16 26.11 -38.14 -25.97
CA GLY A 16 25.33 -39.37 -26.01
C GLY A 16 24.98 -39.87 -24.61
N VAL A 17 24.09 -39.18 -23.89
CA VAL A 17 23.26 -39.77 -22.81
C VAL A 17 21.86 -39.18 -22.93
N ALA A 18 20.91 -40.05 -23.29
CA ALA A 18 19.50 -39.74 -23.34
C ALA A 18 18.93 -39.69 -21.91
N LEU A 19 18.43 -38.53 -21.50
CA LEU A 19 17.44 -38.42 -20.43
C LEU A 19 16.14 -37.96 -21.07
N THR A 20 15.28 -38.93 -21.37
CA THR A 20 13.93 -38.72 -21.87
C THR A 20 13.11 -38.02 -20.78
N ARG A 21 13.07 -36.68 -20.78
CA ARG A 21 12.00 -35.95 -20.11
C ARG A 21 10.73 -36.17 -20.92
N LEU A 22 9.88 -37.07 -20.43
CA LEU A 22 8.45 -37.07 -20.72
C LEU A 22 7.89 -35.70 -20.32
N VAL A 23 7.92 -34.77 -21.28
CA VAL A 23 7.02 -33.61 -21.26
C VAL A 23 5.66 -34.20 -21.60
N PHE A 24 4.82 -34.38 -20.59
CA PHE A 24 3.39 -34.39 -20.83
C PHE A 24 3.03 -32.98 -21.27
N ASP A 25 3.11 -32.73 -22.58
CA ASP A 25 2.39 -31.65 -23.23
C ASP A 25 0.91 -32.00 -23.16
N GLY A 26 0.33 -31.74 -21.99
CA GLY A 26 -1.09 -31.51 -21.86
C GLY A 26 -1.37 -30.09 -22.35
N GLN A 27 -1.33 -29.88 -23.67
CA GLN A 27 -2.08 -28.79 -24.27
C GLN A 27 -3.56 -29.04 -23.97
N ALA A 28 -4.03 -28.52 -22.83
CA ALA A 28 -5.45 -28.32 -22.61
C ALA A 28 -5.90 -27.31 -23.68
N ALA A 29 -6.75 -27.76 -24.60
CA ALA A 29 -7.30 -26.97 -25.67
C ALA A 29 -7.96 -25.70 -25.11
N GLU A 30 -7.43 -24.54 -25.50
CA GLU A 30 -8.09 -23.24 -25.39
C GLU A 30 -9.43 -23.33 -26.14
N VAL A 31 -10.53 -23.59 -25.44
CA VAL A 31 -11.85 -23.37 -26.03
C VAL A 31 -12.07 -21.85 -26.02
N ALA A 32 -11.59 -21.20 -27.07
CA ALA A 32 -11.80 -19.80 -27.34
C ALA A 32 -13.23 -19.54 -27.82
N SER A 33 -13.74 -18.33 -27.51
CA SER A 33 -14.94 -17.69 -28.03
C SER A 33 -15.46 -18.28 -29.36
N PRO A 34 -16.79 -18.50 -29.52
CA PRO A 34 -17.89 -17.91 -28.73
C PRO A 34 -18.32 -18.72 -27.49
N LEU A 35 -18.91 -18.00 -26.51
CA LEU A 35 -19.62 -18.57 -25.36
C LEU A 35 -20.83 -19.40 -25.79
N GLY A 36 -21.49 -18.98 -26.87
CA GLY A 36 -22.66 -19.62 -27.45
C GLY A 36 -23.16 -18.86 -28.69
N PRO A 37 -24.24 -19.32 -29.33
CA PRO A 37 -24.77 -18.66 -30.53
C PRO A 37 -25.19 -17.21 -30.24
N PRO A 38 -24.79 -16.22 -31.07
CA PRO A 38 -25.29 -14.85 -30.95
C PRO A 38 -26.82 -14.76 -31.04
N GLY A 39 -27.41 -13.86 -30.27
CA GLY A 39 -28.85 -13.65 -30.16
C GLY A 39 -29.55 -14.58 -29.15
N VAL A 40 -28.84 -15.54 -28.55
CA VAL A 40 -29.40 -16.39 -27.49
C VAL A 40 -29.70 -15.56 -26.25
N THR A 41 -30.92 -15.70 -25.74
CA THR A 41 -31.37 -15.05 -24.50
C THR A 41 -31.94 -16.03 -23.50
N ALA A 42 -31.69 -15.78 -22.21
CA ALA A 42 -32.24 -16.53 -21.10
C ALA A 42 -32.79 -15.61 -20.01
N THR A 43 -34.10 -15.70 -19.73
CA THR A 43 -34.76 -14.92 -18.68
C THR A 43 -34.96 -15.79 -17.44
N TYR A 44 -34.74 -15.20 -16.27
CA TYR A 44 -34.82 -15.87 -14.99
C TYR A 44 -35.64 -15.02 -14.01
N ARG A 45 -36.44 -15.68 -13.16
CA ARG A 45 -37.17 -15.06 -12.05
C ARG A 45 -36.75 -15.69 -10.72
N ILE A 46 -36.69 -14.87 -9.68
CA ILE A 46 -36.41 -15.31 -8.31
C ILE A 46 -37.42 -16.40 -7.88
N GLU A 47 -36.93 -17.47 -7.23
CA GLU A 47 -37.79 -18.56 -6.77
C GLU A 47 -38.64 -18.14 -5.56
N ALA A 48 -39.90 -18.59 -5.51
CA ALA A 48 -40.82 -18.27 -4.43
C ALA A 48 -40.32 -18.83 -3.08
N GLY A 49 -40.27 -17.98 -2.04
CA GLY A 49 -39.77 -18.33 -0.70
C GLY A 49 -38.80 -17.30 -0.12
N SER A 50 -38.29 -16.37 -0.93
CA SER A 50 -37.66 -15.14 -0.47
C SER A 50 -38.73 -14.10 -0.13
N ASP A 51 -38.73 -13.58 1.10
CA ASP A 51 -39.44 -12.32 1.42
C ASP A 51 -38.79 -11.20 0.61
N SER A 52 -39.24 -11.06 -0.65
CA SER A 52 -38.55 -10.29 -1.68
C SER A 52 -38.63 -8.80 -1.34
N ARG A 53 -37.55 -8.24 -0.79
CA ARG A 53 -37.48 -6.82 -0.41
C ARG A 53 -37.32 -5.94 -1.63
N GLY A 54 -37.66 -4.65 -1.51
CA GLY A 54 -37.76 -3.71 -2.63
C GLY A 54 -36.54 -3.63 -3.55
N SER A 55 -35.32 -3.74 -3.00
CA SER A 55 -34.07 -3.70 -3.77
C SER A 55 -33.59 -5.06 -4.29
N SER A 56 -34.34 -6.14 -4.02
CA SER A 56 -34.02 -7.47 -4.54
C SER A 56 -34.31 -7.50 -6.04
N VAL A 57 -33.46 -8.20 -6.81
CA VAL A 57 -33.72 -8.39 -8.25
C VAL A 57 -34.79 -9.46 -8.42
N GLU A 58 -35.96 -9.08 -8.94
CA GLU A 58 -37.08 -9.99 -9.18
C GLU A 58 -36.82 -10.84 -10.44
N ARG A 59 -36.37 -10.18 -11.51
CA ARG A 59 -36.15 -10.80 -12.82
C ARG A 59 -34.87 -10.27 -13.44
N PHE A 60 -34.16 -11.13 -14.16
CA PHE A 60 -33.09 -10.69 -15.06
C PHE A 60 -33.07 -11.49 -16.36
N THR A 61 -32.37 -10.95 -17.36
CA THR A 61 -32.12 -11.59 -18.65
C THR A 61 -30.62 -11.58 -18.95
N LEU A 62 -30.10 -12.71 -19.42
CA LEU A 62 -28.78 -12.83 -20.02
C LEU A 62 -28.92 -12.90 -21.55
N SER A 63 -28.11 -12.13 -22.27
CA SER A 63 -28.12 -12.11 -23.74
C SER A 63 -26.70 -12.28 -24.29
N LEU A 64 -26.54 -13.15 -25.29
CA LEU A 64 -25.29 -13.31 -26.03
C LEU A 64 -25.31 -12.45 -27.29
N GLY A 65 -24.32 -11.57 -27.42
CA GLY A 65 -24.18 -10.66 -28.54
C GLY A 65 -23.23 -11.15 -29.63
N PRO A 66 -22.85 -10.25 -30.56
CA PRO A 66 -21.90 -10.58 -31.61
C PRO A 66 -20.50 -10.87 -31.04
N VAL A 67 -19.71 -11.60 -31.82
CA VAL A 67 -18.29 -11.84 -31.56
C VAL A 67 -17.49 -10.72 -32.23
N GLU A 68 -16.56 -10.12 -31.50
CA GLU A 68 -15.68 -9.05 -31.97
C GLU A 68 -14.21 -9.45 -31.81
N PRO A 69 -13.33 -9.01 -32.72
CA PRO A 69 -11.89 -9.15 -32.53
C PRO A 69 -11.41 -8.25 -31.38
N ALA A 70 -10.58 -8.78 -30.49
CA ALA A 70 -9.95 -8.03 -29.42
C ALA A 70 -8.46 -8.39 -29.28
N LYS A 71 -7.72 -7.61 -28.48
CA LYS A 71 -6.29 -7.89 -28.22
C LYS A 71 -6.15 -9.29 -27.60
N GLY A 72 -5.48 -10.18 -28.33
CA GLY A 72 -5.19 -11.58 -27.97
C GLY A 72 -6.14 -12.63 -28.56
N GLY A 73 -7.16 -12.26 -29.35
CA GLY A 73 -8.16 -13.21 -29.91
C GLY A 73 -9.59 -12.68 -29.89
N SER A 74 -10.55 -13.54 -30.26
CA SER A 74 -11.98 -13.18 -30.33
C SER A 74 -12.62 -13.10 -28.94
N CYS A 75 -13.48 -12.10 -28.75
CA CYS A 75 -14.33 -11.94 -27.57
C CYS A 75 -15.80 -11.91 -27.99
N GLN A 76 -16.70 -12.30 -27.10
CA GLN A 76 -18.14 -12.19 -27.34
C GLN A 76 -18.77 -11.26 -26.32
N TRP A 77 -19.75 -10.48 -26.78
CA TRP A 77 -20.59 -9.69 -25.90
C TRP A 77 -21.51 -10.57 -25.06
N LEU A 78 -21.57 -10.27 -23.76
CA LEU A 78 -22.56 -10.77 -22.83
C LEU A 78 -23.23 -9.58 -22.16
N GLU A 79 -24.55 -9.57 -22.16
CA GLU A 79 -25.39 -8.61 -21.45
C GLU A 79 -26.07 -9.30 -20.26
N LEU A 80 -26.17 -8.56 -19.16
CA LEU A 80 -27.08 -8.84 -18.06
C LEU A 80 -27.98 -7.63 -17.86
N GLN A 81 -29.30 -7.83 -17.96
CA GLN A 81 -30.31 -6.81 -17.69
C GLN A 81 -31.18 -7.24 -16.51
N ALA A 82 -31.37 -6.37 -15.53
CA ALA A 82 -32.05 -6.69 -14.27
C ALA A 82 -33.20 -5.74 -13.97
N VAL A 83 -34.25 -6.27 -13.33
CA VAL A 83 -35.42 -5.53 -12.83
C VAL A 83 -35.65 -5.89 -11.37
N LYS A 84 -35.63 -4.88 -10.50
CA LYS A 84 -35.87 -5.03 -9.06
C LYS A 84 -37.36 -5.08 -8.74
N VAL A 85 -37.71 -5.57 -7.56
CA VAL A 85 -39.10 -5.64 -7.06
C VAL A 85 -39.77 -4.27 -7.05
N ASN A 86 -39.02 -3.21 -6.75
CA ASN A 86 -39.52 -1.82 -6.79
C ASN A 86 -39.65 -1.23 -8.20
N GLY A 87 -39.30 -1.98 -9.25
CA GLY A 87 -39.39 -1.57 -10.66
C GLY A 87 -38.15 -0.88 -11.21
N GLU A 88 -37.17 -0.52 -10.38
CA GLU A 88 -35.87 0.02 -10.81
C GLU A 88 -35.10 -1.02 -11.62
N ARG A 89 -34.21 -0.55 -12.49
CA ARG A 89 -33.51 -1.38 -13.48
C ARG A 89 -32.04 -1.03 -13.56
N PHE A 90 -31.23 -1.98 -14.01
CA PHE A 90 -29.85 -1.74 -14.40
C PHE A 90 -29.42 -2.76 -15.45
N ALA A 91 -28.34 -2.46 -16.16
CA ALA A 91 -27.76 -3.36 -17.15
C ALA A 91 -26.22 -3.33 -17.12
N VAL A 92 -25.60 -4.47 -17.45
CA VAL A 92 -24.15 -4.66 -17.48
C VAL A 92 -23.80 -5.33 -18.81
N TRP A 93 -22.81 -4.79 -19.52
CA TRP A 93 -22.25 -5.44 -20.71
C TRP A 93 -20.77 -5.74 -20.53
N VAL A 94 -20.37 -6.92 -20.98
CA VAL A 94 -18.97 -7.32 -21.02
C VAL A 94 -18.62 -7.90 -22.38
N LEU A 95 -17.50 -7.45 -22.93
CA LEU A 95 -16.88 -8.09 -24.08
C LEU A 95 -15.76 -8.98 -23.54
N ALA A 96 -15.97 -10.29 -23.54
CA ALA A 96 -15.05 -11.22 -22.89
C ALA A 96 -14.77 -12.48 -23.73
N ARG A 97 -13.60 -13.09 -23.48
CA ARG A 97 -13.20 -14.36 -24.11
C ARG A 97 -13.98 -15.55 -23.60
N GLN A 98 -14.34 -15.48 -22.32
CA GLN A 98 -14.95 -16.52 -21.53
C GLN A 98 -16.03 -15.91 -20.64
N TYR A 99 -16.93 -16.76 -20.12
CA TYR A 99 -17.95 -16.32 -19.18
C TYR A 99 -17.27 -15.66 -17.97
N PRO A 100 -17.77 -14.54 -17.44
CA PRO A 100 -17.09 -13.78 -16.38
C PRO A 100 -16.65 -14.66 -15.21
N ALA A 101 -15.36 -14.59 -14.85
CA ALA A 101 -14.79 -15.44 -13.81
C ALA A 101 -15.28 -15.07 -12.40
N ARG A 102 -15.07 -15.96 -11.42
CA ARG A 102 -15.44 -15.71 -10.01
C ARG A 102 -14.48 -14.78 -9.27
N THR A 103 -13.26 -14.63 -9.78
CA THR A 103 -12.22 -13.78 -9.17
C THR A 103 -11.91 -12.58 -10.07
N LEU A 104 -11.59 -11.44 -9.45
CA LEU A 104 -11.23 -10.23 -10.17
C LEU A 104 -10.01 -10.45 -11.09
N ALA A 105 -8.98 -11.16 -10.62
CA ALA A 105 -7.76 -11.40 -11.40
C ALA A 105 -8.06 -12.17 -12.71
N ALA A 106 -8.84 -13.25 -12.63
CA ALA A 106 -9.24 -14.00 -13.80
C ALA A 106 -10.21 -13.22 -14.71
N ALA A 107 -11.09 -12.40 -14.12
CA ALA A 107 -11.98 -11.54 -14.90
C ALA A 107 -11.21 -10.47 -15.69
N ARG A 108 -10.19 -9.86 -15.09
CA ARG A 108 -9.30 -8.88 -15.76
C ARG A 108 -8.56 -9.49 -16.95
N ALA A 109 -8.07 -10.73 -16.83
CA ALA A 109 -7.37 -11.41 -17.91
C ALA A 109 -8.26 -11.68 -19.14
N ASN A 110 -9.58 -11.79 -18.94
CA ASN A 110 -10.52 -12.25 -19.98
C ASN A 110 -11.46 -11.18 -20.52
N THR A 111 -11.50 -9.99 -19.90
CA THR A 111 -12.45 -8.92 -20.24
C THR A 111 -11.77 -7.81 -21.04
N ALA A 112 -12.25 -7.56 -22.25
CA ALA A 112 -11.77 -6.49 -23.12
C ALA A 112 -12.50 -5.17 -22.88
N ARG A 113 -13.82 -5.21 -22.61
CA ARG A 113 -14.65 -4.02 -22.33
C ARG A 113 -15.64 -4.32 -21.22
N TYR A 114 -15.93 -3.32 -20.39
CA TYR A 114 -16.86 -3.41 -19.26
C TYR A 114 -17.72 -2.14 -19.19
N LEU A 115 -19.03 -2.32 -19.30
CA LEU A 115 -20.01 -1.24 -19.31
C LEU A 115 -21.11 -1.48 -18.27
N PHE A 116 -21.61 -0.39 -17.70
CA PHE A 116 -22.69 -0.43 -16.71
C PHE A 116 -23.69 0.71 -16.92
N GLN A 117 -24.97 0.42 -16.73
CA GLN A 117 -26.06 1.38 -16.82
C GLN A 117 -26.95 1.26 -15.58
N GLU A 118 -27.20 2.39 -14.89
CA GLU A 118 -28.20 2.49 -13.83
C GLU A 118 -29.46 3.17 -14.36
N GLY A 119 -30.62 2.54 -14.16
CA GLY A 119 -31.90 3.06 -14.64
C GLY A 119 -31.86 3.35 -16.14
N ASP A 120 -32.26 4.56 -16.49
CA ASP A 120 -32.29 5.07 -17.87
C ASP A 120 -31.12 6.02 -18.17
N ASP A 121 -30.14 6.15 -17.28
CA ASP A 121 -28.93 6.97 -17.51
C ASP A 121 -28.13 6.39 -18.71
N PRO A 122 -27.30 7.16 -19.42
CA PRO A 122 -26.44 6.60 -20.47
C PRO A 122 -25.48 5.51 -19.92
N PRO A 123 -25.25 4.40 -20.64
CA PRO A 123 -24.28 3.39 -20.22
C PRO A 123 -22.88 3.99 -20.07
N GLN A 124 -22.22 3.73 -18.95
CA GLN A 124 -20.85 4.13 -18.67
C GLN A 124 -19.87 3.01 -19.04
N GLU A 125 -18.84 3.32 -19.83
CA GLU A 125 -17.71 2.42 -20.09
C GLU A 125 -16.52 2.79 -19.21
N TYR A 126 -16.01 1.83 -18.45
CA TYR A 126 -14.87 2.03 -17.56
C TYR A 126 -13.60 1.49 -18.22
N ALA A 127 -12.73 2.40 -18.64
CA ALA A 127 -11.52 2.04 -19.37
C ALA A 127 -10.31 2.76 -18.80
N ASP A 128 -9.19 2.05 -18.76
CA ASP A 128 -7.91 2.60 -18.40
C ASP A 128 -7.52 3.70 -19.40
N ARG A 129 -7.04 4.84 -18.88
CA ARG A 129 -6.80 6.05 -19.65
C ARG A 129 -5.73 5.86 -20.72
N PHE A 130 -4.68 5.08 -20.43
CA PHE A 130 -3.53 4.95 -21.32
C PHE A 130 -3.59 3.68 -22.18
N THR A 131 -4.02 2.57 -21.59
CA THR A 131 -4.04 1.26 -22.25
C THR A 131 -5.39 0.94 -22.91
N GLY A 132 -6.46 1.61 -22.49
CA GLY A 132 -7.83 1.30 -22.90
C GLY A 132 -8.39 -0.02 -22.36
N ALA A 133 -7.66 -0.73 -21.49
CA ALA A 133 -8.11 -1.96 -20.88
C ALA A 133 -9.34 -1.72 -19.98
N ALA A 134 -10.22 -2.72 -19.86
CA ALA A 134 -11.40 -2.62 -19.01
C ALA A 134 -11.00 -2.43 -17.53
N VAL A 135 -11.57 -1.42 -16.88
CA VAL A 135 -11.45 -1.23 -15.42
C VAL A 135 -12.65 -1.84 -14.77
N LEU A 136 -12.39 -2.85 -13.94
CA LEU A 136 -13.39 -3.72 -13.33
C LEU A 136 -13.65 -3.33 -11.85
N PRO A 137 -14.88 -3.51 -11.31
CA PRO A 137 -15.17 -3.24 -9.91
C PRO A 137 -14.25 -4.03 -8.97
N SER A 138 -13.61 -3.33 -8.04
CA SER A 138 -12.58 -3.92 -7.17
C SER A 138 -13.07 -4.27 -5.76
N LEU A 139 -14.33 -3.98 -5.43
CA LEU A 139 -14.86 -4.09 -4.08
C LEU A 139 -14.74 -5.49 -3.46
N GLY A 140 -14.71 -6.55 -4.28
CA GLY A 140 -14.59 -7.94 -3.82
C GLY A 140 -15.82 -8.81 -4.05
N ALA A 141 -16.81 -8.33 -4.80
CA ALA A 141 -18.10 -9.01 -5.00
C ALA A 141 -18.15 -9.98 -6.21
N TRP A 142 -17.04 -10.20 -6.93
CA TRP A 142 -17.01 -10.94 -8.22
C TRP A 142 -17.62 -12.34 -8.20
N GLU A 143 -17.59 -13.02 -7.05
CA GLU A 143 -18.25 -14.31 -6.86
C GLU A 143 -19.77 -14.23 -7.12
N TYR A 144 -20.38 -13.07 -6.86
CA TYR A 144 -21.83 -12.84 -6.89
C TYR A 144 -22.30 -11.95 -8.03
N LEU A 145 -21.40 -11.28 -8.77
CA LEU A 145 -21.79 -10.30 -9.80
C LEU A 145 -22.47 -10.93 -11.01
N TRP A 146 -22.19 -12.20 -11.31
CA TRP A 146 -22.72 -12.90 -12.50
C TRP A 146 -23.45 -14.19 -12.11
N PRO A 147 -24.61 -14.50 -12.74
CA PRO A 147 -25.37 -15.70 -12.46
C PRO A 147 -24.57 -16.99 -12.69
N ARG A 148 -24.75 -17.98 -11.82
CA ARG A 148 -24.04 -19.26 -11.88
C ARG A 148 -25.02 -20.42 -11.97
N PRO A 149 -24.87 -21.36 -12.92
CA PRO A 149 -25.73 -22.53 -12.99
C PRO A 149 -25.54 -23.40 -11.75
N ALA A 150 -26.63 -23.96 -11.22
CA ALA A 150 -26.56 -24.85 -10.06
C ALA A 150 -25.80 -26.17 -10.37
N SER A 151 -25.72 -26.55 -11.64
CA SER A 151 -25.03 -27.74 -12.14
C SER A 151 -23.67 -27.42 -12.79
N ASP A 152 -23.10 -26.24 -12.52
CA ASP A 152 -21.85 -25.70 -13.10
C ASP A 152 -21.80 -25.53 -14.63
N ASP A 153 -22.78 -26.04 -15.39
CA ASP A 153 -22.85 -25.91 -16.84
C ASP A 153 -24.06 -25.09 -17.34
N PHE A 154 -23.79 -24.20 -18.30
CA PHE A 154 -24.81 -23.59 -19.14
C PHE A 154 -24.98 -24.37 -20.44
N ARG A 155 -26.22 -24.52 -20.90
CA ARG A 155 -26.56 -24.87 -22.28
C ARG A 155 -26.57 -23.59 -23.13
N ASP A 156 -26.11 -23.69 -24.37
CA ASP A 156 -26.06 -22.56 -25.31
C ASP A 156 -25.37 -21.30 -24.73
N GLY A 157 -24.42 -21.50 -23.80
CA GLY A 157 -23.63 -20.45 -23.15
C GLY A 157 -24.29 -19.72 -21.97
N VAL A 158 -25.63 -19.64 -21.91
CA VAL A 158 -26.35 -18.86 -20.85
C VAL A 158 -27.62 -19.51 -20.29
N VAL A 159 -28.04 -20.68 -20.79
CA VAL A 159 -29.31 -21.34 -20.40
C VAL A 159 -29.06 -22.45 -19.37
N ALA A 160 -29.63 -22.32 -18.18
CA ALA A 160 -29.67 -23.37 -17.16
C ALA A 160 -31.06 -23.42 -16.54
N ALA A 161 -31.49 -24.56 -16.00
CA ALA A 161 -32.82 -24.65 -15.37
C ALA A 161 -32.93 -23.75 -14.12
N ARG A 162 -31.82 -23.66 -13.38
CA ARG A 162 -31.66 -22.85 -12.17
C ARG A 162 -30.29 -22.23 -12.12
N VAL A 163 -30.23 -21.02 -11.59
CA VAL A 163 -29.00 -20.28 -11.36
C VAL A 163 -29.00 -19.65 -9.97
N SER A 164 -27.82 -19.48 -9.37
CA SER A 164 -27.63 -18.66 -8.19
C SER A 164 -27.00 -17.33 -8.58
N TRP A 165 -27.53 -16.23 -8.05
CA TRP A 165 -27.03 -14.89 -8.32
C TRP A 165 -27.38 -13.95 -7.17
N LEU A 166 -26.48 -13.03 -6.81
CA LEU A 166 -26.66 -12.07 -5.70
C LEU A 166 -27.17 -12.72 -4.40
N GLY A 167 -26.72 -13.95 -4.11
CA GLY A 167 -27.08 -14.69 -2.91
C GLY A 167 -28.41 -15.45 -2.96
N HIS A 168 -29.16 -15.36 -4.07
CA HIS A 168 -30.49 -15.93 -4.25
C HIS A 168 -30.52 -17.02 -5.33
N ALA A 169 -31.60 -17.79 -5.37
CA ALA A 169 -31.88 -18.79 -6.41
C ALA A 169 -32.93 -18.25 -7.40
N TYR A 170 -32.69 -18.51 -8.69
CA TYR A 170 -33.56 -18.09 -9.76
C TYR A 170 -33.90 -19.27 -10.67
N ALA A 171 -35.16 -19.36 -11.08
CA ALA A 171 -35.67 -20.34 -12.03
C ALA A 171 -35.75 -19.73 -13.43
N PHE A 172 -35.42 -20.54 -14.43
CA PHE A 172 -35.55 -20.15 -15.84
C PHE A 172 -37.03 -19.99 -16.23
N GLU A 173 -37.36 -18.85 -16.85
CA GLU A 173 -38.66 -18.62 -17.48
C GLU A 173 -38.58 -19.05 -18.95
N PRO A 174 -39.37 -20.05 -19.40
CA PRO A 174 -39.37 -20.47 -20.81
C PRO A 174 -39.98 -19.37 -21.71
N THR A 175 -39.15 -18.44 -22.15
CA THR A 175 -39.48 -17.38 -23.11
C THR A 175 -38.83 -17.66 -24.47
N ASN A 176 -39.16 -16.87 -25.50
CA ASN A 176 -38.50 -16.96 -26.80
C ASN A 176 -36.98 -16.80 -26.63
N ARG A 177 -36.22 -17.81 -27.10
CA ARG A 177 -34.77 -17.92 -26.89
C ARG A 177 -33.91 -17.04 -27.79
N THR A 178 -34.53 -16.35 -28.74
CA THR A 178 -33.82 -15.54 -29.73
C THR A 178 -34.39 -14.13 -29.73
N SER A 179 -33.56 -13.15 -29.44
CA SER A 179 -33.88 -11.74 -29.55
C SER A 179 -32.73 -10.97 -30.19
N ALA A 180 -33.01 -9.76 -30.65
CA ALA A 180 -31.94 -8.88 -31.12
C ALA A 180 -31.10 -8.44 -29.93
N PHE A 181 -29.78 -8.62 -30.01
CA PHE A 181 -28.87 -8.15 -28.98
C PHE A 181 -28.92 -6.61 -28.89
N PRO A 182 -29.21 -6.03 -27.71
CA PRO A 182 -29.25 -4.59 -27.54
C PRO A 182 -27.83 -4.04 -27.47
N VAL A 183 -27.33 -3.58 -28.62
CA VAL A 183 -26.04 -2.90 -28.70
C VAL A 183 -26.10 -1.61 -27.86
N PRO A 184 -25.16 -1.39 -26.92
CA PRO A 184 -25.11 -0.16 -26.14
C PRO A 184 -25.00 1.06 -27.06
N ARG A 185 -25.86 2.05 -26.88
CA ARG A 185 -25.83 3.34 -27.61
C ARG A 185 -25.47 4.46 -26.64
N GLU A 186 -24.92 5.55 -27.17
CA GLU A 186 -24.62 6.76 -26.38
C GLU A 186 -23.70 6.49 -25.17
N VAL A 187 -22.76 5.55 -25.34
CA VAL A 187 -21.85 5.13 -24.28
C VAL A 187 -20.97 6.30 -23.82
N HIS A 188 -21.03 6.62 -22.53
CA HIS A 188 -20.16 7.60 -21.89
C HIS A 188 -18.92 6.91 -21.34
N ARG A 189 -17.76 7.18 -21.94
CA ARG A 189 -16.50 6.55 -21.52
C ARG A 189 -15.81 7.33 -20.41
N LEU A 190 -15.58 6.68 -19.27
CA LEU A 190 -14.79 7.18 -18.16
C LEU A 190 -13.35 6.67 -18.28
N ALA A 191 -12.42 7.58 -18.53
CA ALA A 191 -10.98 7.30 -18.66
C ALA A 191 -10.30 7.29 -17.28
N LEU A 192 -10.31 6.13 -16.63
CA LEU A 192 -9.81 5.93 -15.26
C LEU A 192 -8.32 5.60 -15.22
N LEU A 193 -7.70 5.76 -14.05
CA LEU A 193 -6.30 5.41 -13.83
C LEU A 193 -6.15 4.55 -12.54
N PRO A 194 -6.47 3.25 -12.59
CA PRO A 194 -6.49 2.38 -11.41
C PRO A 194 -5.09 2.02 -10.88
N ASP A 195 -4.03 2.37 -11.60
CA ASP A 195 -2.64 2.16 -11.21
C ASP A 195 -1.95 3.41 -10.65
N VAL A 196 -2.66 4.53 -10.57
CA VAL A 196 -2.21 5.76 -9.91
C VAL A 196 -3.42 6.46 -9.28
N LEU A 197 -3.68 6.16 -8.02
CA LEU A 197 -4.70 6.82 -7.21
C LEU A 197 -4.09 7.99 -6.45
N VAL A 198 -4.60 9.19 -6.72
CA VAL A 198 -4.14 10.45 -6.12
C VAL A 198 -5.30 11.11 -5.39
N GLY A 199 -5.15 11.42 -4.10
CA GLY A 199 -6.29 11.89 -3.33
C GLY A 199 -6.02 12.44 -1.93
N VAL A 200 -7.12 12.80 -1.27
CA VAL A 200 -7.17 13.24 0.13
C VAL A 200 -8.28 12.50 0.88
N PRO A 201 -8.14 12.30 2.21
CA PRO A 201 -9.11 11.55 3.00
C PRO A 201 -10.29 12.38 3.51
N SER A 202 -10.31 13.71 3.33
CA SER A 202 -11.35 14.57 3.90
C SER A 202 -12.38 15.06 2.87
N THR A 203 -13.59 15.36 3.37
CA THR A 203 -14.65 16.07 2.61
C THR A 203 -14.56 17.59 2.78
N SER A 204 -13.43 18.08 3.28
CA SER A 204 -13.16 19.47 3.62
C SER A 204 -11.70 19.80 3.30
N ARG A 205 -11.40 21.07 3.09
CA ARG A 205 -10.04 21.57 2.84
C ARG A 205 -9.68 22.70 3.79
N THR A 206 -8.39 23.02 3.88
CA THR A 206 -7.94 24.20 4.60
C THR A 206 -8.51 25.48 3.97
N ARG A 207 -8.84 26.46 4.81
CA ARG A 207 -9.27 27.79 4.37
C ARG A 207 -8.10 28.61 3.81
N ASP A 208 -6.92 28.42 4.38
CA ASP A 208 -5.67 29.09 3.99
C ASP A 208 -4.59 28.05 3.66
N ASP A 209 -3.56 28.47 2.94
CA ASP A 209 -2.51 27.58 2.41
C ASP A 209 -1.23 27.58 3.26
N SER A 210 -1.26 28.09 4.49
CA SER A 210 -0.07 28.16 5.34
C SER A 210 0.13 26.86 6.11
N ARG A 211 1.32 26.25 5.99
CA ARG A 211 1.72 25.18 6.91
C ARG A 211 1.82 25.73 8.34
N ARG A 212 1.30 24.98 9.31
CA ARG A 212 1.27 25.35 10.74
C ARG A 212 2.16 24.40 11.53
N TYR A 213 3.19 24.97 12.16
CA TYR A 213 4.17 24.23 12.95
C TYR A 213 4.03 24.47 14.45
N ASP A 214 3.19 25.42 14.85
CA ASP A 214 2.97 25.83 16.23
C ASP A 214 2.01 24.91 17.01
N GLY A 215 1.41 23.94 16.31
CA GLY A 215 0.39 23.04 16.86
C GLY A 215 -1.02 23.65 16.85
N SER A 216 -1.24 24.77 16.18
CA SER A 216 -2.59 25.31 15.99
C SER A 216 -3.41 24.46 15.01
N ASP A 217 -4.73 24.42 15.23
CA ASP A 217 -5.67 23.77 14.31
C ASP A 217 -5.79 24.53 12.99
N TYR A 218 -6.10 23.81 11.92
CA TYR A 218 -6.43 24.37 10.62
C TYR A 218 -7.93 24.71 10.54
N PRO A 219 -8.31 25.95 10.19
CA PRO A 219 -9.68 26.27 9.83
C PRO A 219 -10.06 25.52 8.55
N MET A 220 -11.05 24.63 8.65
CA MET A 220 -11.50 23.81 7.54
C MET A 220 -12.79 24.38 6.92
N VAL A 221 -12.95 24.23 5.61
CA VAL A 221 -14.17 24.52 4.86
C VAL A 221 -14.59 23.29 4.05
N ARG A 222 -15.90 23.02 3.96
CA ARG A 222 -16.40 21.87 3.19
C ARG A 222 -16.07 22.02 1.72
N LEU A 223 -15.67 20.92 1.08
CA LEU A 223 -15.42 20.89 -0.36
C LEU A 223 -16.73 21.08 -1.13
N THR A 224 -16.68 21.96 -2.12
CA THR A 224 -17.75 22.22 -3.09
C THR A 224 -17.50 21.47 -4.40
N ARG A 225 -18.50 21.43 -5.28
CA ARG A 225 -18.34 20.88 -6.64
C ARG A 225 -17.23 21.58 -7.44
N ALA A 226 -17.01 22.87 -7.22
CA ALA A 226 -15.94 23.63 -7.87
C ALA A 226 -14.57 23.20 -7.37
N ASP A 227 -14.42 22.93 -6.05
CA ASP A 227 -13.15 22.43 -5.49
C ASP A 227 -12.83 21.04 -6.07
N PHE A 228 -13.81 20.12 -6.15
CA PHE A 228 -13.59 18.83 -6.82
C PHE A 228 -13.16 18.99 -8.28
N THR A 229 -13.78 19.91 -9.03
CA THR A 229 -13.38 20.19 -10.41
C THR A 229 -11.92 20.67 -10.49
N GLU A 230 -11.50 21.52 -9.55
CA GLU A 230 -10.11 21.99 -9.45
C GLU A 230 -9.14 20.87 -9.11
N MET A 231 -9.48 20.03 -8.13
CA MET A 231 -8.68 18.87 -7.71
C MET A 231 -8.50 17.87 -8.86
N ILE A 232 -9.57 17.58 -9.61
CA ILE A 232 -9.53 16.71 -10.79
C ILE A 232 -8.60 17.29 -11.87
N ARG A 233 -8.70 18.60 -12.14
CA ARG A 233 -7.79 19.28 -13.08
C ARG A 233 -6.34 19.28 -12.61
N ALA A 234 -6.10 19.24 -11.30
CA ALA A 234 -4.77 19.12 -10.72
C ALA A 234 -4.21 17.69 -10.77
N GLY A 235 -4.99 16.70 -11.23
CA GLY A 235 -4.57 15.30 -11.35
C GLY A 235 -5.02 14.38 -10.21
N MET A 236 -5.84 14.87 -9.27
CA MET A 236 -6.44 14.01 -8.24
C MET A 236 -7.61 13.20 -8.81
N ASN A 237 -7.73 11.94 -8.41
CA ASN A 237 -8.72 11.02 -8.94
C ASN A 237 -9.27 10.02 -7.90
N CYS A 238 -9.00 10.19 -6.61
CA CYS A 238 -9.52 9.33 -5.55
C CYS A 238 -10.01 10.16 -4.37
N PHE A 239 -11.32 10.14 -4.08
CA PHE A 239 -11.91 11.06 -3.11
C PHE A 239 -12.73 10.37 -2.04
N HIS A 240 -12.55 10.80 -0.78
CA HIS A 240 -13.54 10.55 0.26
C HIS A 240 -14.73 11.49 0.06
N VAL A 241 -15.95 10.95 0.08
CA VAL A 241 -17.18 11.71 -0.20
C VAL A 241 -18.33 11.29 0.70
N ASP A 242 -19.22 12.24 0.97
CA ASP A 242 -20.56 11.95 1.48
C ASP A 242 -21.54 11.59 0.35
N ALA A 243 -22.79 11.26 0.70
CA ALA A 243 -23.82 10.84 -0.25
C ALA A 243 -24.24 11.92 -1.26
N GLU A 244 -24.10 13.21 -0.90
CA GLU A 244 -24.37 14.33 -1.80
C GLU A 244 -23.22 14.50 -2.80
N GLN A 245 -21.99 14.54 -2.29
CA GLN A 245 -20.77 14.68 -3.07
C GLN A 245 -20.57 13.52 -4.05
N ALA A 246 -20.93 12.29 -3.68
CA ALA A 246 -20.89 11.14 -4.57
C ALA A 246 -21.75 11.32 -5.83
N ARG A 247 -22.86 12.06 -5.75
CA ARG A 247 -23.71 12.37 -6.92
C ARG A 247 -23.04 13.36 -7.86
N TRP A 248 -22.20 14.26 -7.35
CA TRP A 248 -21.47 15.22 -8.18
C TRP A 248 -20.41 14.55 -9.05
N LEU A 249 -19.84 13.45 -8.57
CA LEU A 249 -18.73 12.73 -9.20
C LEU A 249 -19.17 11.51 -10.02
N ARG A 250 -20.48 11.24 -10.13
CA ARG A 250 -21.03 10.04 -10.79
C ARG A 250 -20.50 9.84 -12.22
N ASP A 251 -20.35 10.93 -12.95
CA ASP A 251 -19.94 10.96 -14.36
C ASP A 251 -18.52 11.48 -14.55
N GLU A 252 -17.77 11.65 -13.47
CA GLU A 252 -16.37 12.10 -13.52
C GLU A 252 -15.44 10.88 -13.58
N PRO A 253 -14.27 10.96 -14.26
CA PRO A 253 -13.32 9.87 -14.39
C PRO A 253 -12.47 9.68 -13.12
N VAL A 254 -13.14 9.46 -12.00
CA VAL A 254 -12.54 9.42 -10.66
C VAL A 254 -13.07 8.25 -9.86
N PHE A 255 -12.32 7.84 -8.86
CA PHE A 255 -12.72 6.89 -7.84
C PHE A 255 -13.22 7.61 -6.58
N TYR A 256 -14.18 7.01 -5.89
CA TYR A 256 -14.70 7.56 -4.65
C TYR A 256 -14.98 6.48 -3.59
N TRP A 257 -14.93 6.88 -2.32
CA TRP A 257 -15.20 6.04 -1.15
C TRP A 257 -15.87 6.85 -0.03
N GLY A 258 -16.34 6.18 1.02
CA GLY A 258 -16.93 6.82 2.21
C GLY A 258 -18.43 6.57 2.36
N VAL A 259 -19.17 6.53 1.25
CA VAL A 259 -20.60 6.22 1.27
C VAL A 259 -20.82 4.75 1.64
N GLY A 260 -21.58 4.50 2.71
CA GLY A 260 -21.78 3.16 3.26
C GLY A 260 -23.05 2.45 2.81
N GLY A 261 -23.22 1.21 3.28
CA GLY A 261 -24.33 0.33 2.92
C GLY A 261 -25.72 0.94 3.16
N SER A 262 -25.83 1.87 4.10
CA SER A 262 -27.06 2.61 4.39
C SER A 262 -27.50 3.55 3.27
N ASP A 263 -26.57 4.08 2.48
CA ASP A 263 -26.82 5.18 1.55
C ASP A 263 -26.58 4.82 0.08
N VAL A 264 -25.85 3.73 -0.20
CA VAL A 264 -25.56 3.31 -1.59
C VAL A 264 -26.75 2.66 -2.29
N PRO A 265 -26.93 2.86 -3.61
CA PRO A 265 -27.81 2.02 -4.42
C PRO A 265 -27.39 0.55 -4.36
N PHE A 266 -28.33 -0.37 -4.21
CA PHE A 266 -28.07 -1.81 -4.15
C PHE A 266 -29.01 -2.57 -5.10
N PRO A 267 -28.48 -3.53 -5.89
CA PRO A 267 -27.08 -4.02 -5.95
C PRO A 267 -26.16 -3.20 -6.86
N GLU A 268 -26.62 -2.09 -7.43
CA GLU A 268 -25.92 -1.32 -8.46
C GLU A 268 -24.50 -0.88 -8.06
N CYS A 269 -24.29 -0.50 -6.81
CA CYS A 269 -22.96 -0.08 -6.33
C CYS A 269 -21.88 -1.16 -6.51
N LEU A 270 -22.26 -2.44 -6.54
CA LEU A 270 -21.32 -3.56 -6.74
C LEU A 270 -20.78 -3.64 -8.17
N PHE A 271 -21.45 -3.02 -9.14
CA PHE A 271 -21.10 -3.01 -10.55
C PHE A 271 -20.37 -1.72 -10.98
N ARG A 272 -20.28 -0.71 -10.12
CA ARG A 272 -19.54 0.51 -10.41
C ARG A 272 -18.05 0.32 -10.21
N SER A 273 -17.26 0.54 -11.27
CA SER A 273 -15.79 0.50 -11.17
C SER A 273 -15.20 1.70 -10.42
N THR A 274 -15.94 2.81 -10.35
CA THR A 274 -15.52 4.04 -9.66
C THR A 274 -15.78 4.01 -8.15
N TYR A 275 -16.65 3.11 -7.67
CA TYR A 275 -16.94 2.99 -6.25
C TYR A 275 -15.96 2.03 -5.56
N LEU A 276 -15.22 2.54 -4.58
CA LEU A 276 -14.23 1.76 -3.84
C LEU A 276 -14.75 1.18 -2.53
N GLY A 277 -15.93 1.58 -2.05
CA GLY A 277 -16.51 1.09 -0.79
C GLY A 277 -16.68 2.16 0.29
N PRO A 278 -17.21 1.79 1.47
CA PRO A 278 -17.33 2.69 2.63
C PRO A 278 -16.00 3.08 3.25
N ALA A 279 -15.00 2.22 3.17
CA ALA A 279 -13.67 2.47 3.72
C ALA A 279 -12.65 2.34 2.60
N LEU A 280 -11.47 2.91 2.80
CA LEU A 280 -10.36 2.77 1.84
C LEU A 280 -9.15 2.05 2.46
N PHE A 281 -9.05 2.02 3.79
CA PHE A 281 -7.91 1.43 4.47
C PHE A 281 -8.21 0.77 5.82
N LEU A 282 -7.28 -0.06 6.26
CA LEU A 282 -7.06 -0.43 7.65
C LEU A 282 -6.15 0.63 8.27
N ASP A 283 -6.56 1.20 9.41
CA ASP A 283 -5.90 2.35 10.03
C ASP A 283 -4.80 1.88 11.01
N GLU A 284 -3.55 2.07 10.59
CA GLU A 284 -2.30 1.82 11.32
C GLU A 284 -2.29 0.63 12.31
N PRO A 285 -2.47 -0.63 11.86
CA PRO A 285 -2.60 -1.76 12.79
C PRO A 285 -1.41 -1.92 13.76
N ALA A 286 -0.18 -1.61 13.36
CA ALA A 286 0.97 -1.66 14.27
C ALA A 286 0.97 -0.53 15.31
N VAL A 287 0.55 0.68 14.93
CA VAL A 287 0.39 1.82 15.84
C VAL A 287 -0.78 1.58 16.79
N GLY A 288 -1.91 1.10 16.29
CA GLY A 288 -3.06 0.70 17.09
C GLY A 288 -2.71 -0.38 18.11
N THR A 289 -1.84 -1.33 17.75
CA THR A 289 -1.28 -2.30 18.70
C THR A 289 -0.50 -1.61 19.82
N ARG A 290 0.42 -0.71 19.47
CA ARG A 290 1.20 0.06 20.45
C ARG A 290 0.27 0.83 21.39
N ASP A 291 -0.71 1.54 20.85
CA ASP A 291 -1.52 2.51 21.61
C ASP A 291 -2.67 1.90 22.37
N TYR A 292 -3.31 0.85 21.85
CA TYR A 292 -4.51 0.26 22.44
C TYR A 292 -4.26 -1.08 23.12
N VAL A 293 -3.14 -1.75 22.84
CA VAL A 293 -2.80 -3.05 23.46
C VAL A 293 -1.63 -2.90 24.41
N ILE A 294 -0.50 -2.35 23.94
CA ILE A 294 0.76 -2.39 24.68
C ILE A 294 0.86 -1.28 25.74
N ARG A 295 0.69 -0.01 25.36
CA ARG A 295 0.75 1.13 26.28
C ARG A 295 -0.23 1.01 27.46
N PRO A 296 -1.50 0.59 27.25
CA PRO A 296 -2.43 0.40 28.37
C PRO A 296 -2.00 -0.71 29.34
N ARG A 297 -1.28 -1.73 28.85
CA ARG A 297 -0.72 -2.78 29.71
C ARG A 297 0.49 -2.28 30.49
N LEU A 298 1.43 -1.59 29.84
CA LEU A 298 2.58 -0.95 30.49
C LEU A 298 2.15 0.00 31.62
N ALA A 299 1.07 0.75 31.42
CA ALA A 299 0.54 1.66 32.43
C ALA A 299 -0.07 0.94 33.66
N LYS A 300 -0.51 -0.30 33.53
CA LYS A 300 -1.21 -1.07 34.59
C LYS A 300 -0.32 -2.09 35.28
N ASP A 301 0.71 -2.56 34.60
CA ASP A 301 1.59 -3.65 35.04
C ASP A 301 3.05 -3.22 34.87
N PRO A 302 3.68 -2.63 35.90
CA PRO A 302 5.09 -2.23 35.82
C PRO A 302 6.05 -3.40 35.56
N ALA A 303 5.73 -4.61 36.02
CA ALA A 303 6.57 -5.79 35.79
C ALA A 303 6.61 -6.16 34.30
N PHE A 304 5.54 -5.88 33.56
CA PHE A 304 5.50 -6.07 32.12
C PHE A 304 6.56 -5.24 31.36
N GLY A 305 6.94 -4.05 31.86
CA GLY A 305 8.02 -3.25 31.27
C GLY A 305 9.37 -3.98 31.23
N GLN A 306 9.61 -4.84 32.22
CA GLN A 306 10.81 -5.67 32.32
C GLN A 306 10.72 -6.93 31.45
N GLU A 307 9.52 -7.41 31.14
CA GLU A 307 9.31 -8.62 30.34
C GLU A 307 9.12 -8.36 28.84
N ILE A 308 8.72 -7.13 28.47
CA ILE A 308 8.37 -6.80 27.09
C ILE A 308 9.55 -6.99 26.13
N THR A 309 9.28 -7.65 25.01
CA THR A 309 10.26 -7.89 23.93
C THR A 309 9.63 -7.55 22.58
N PRO A 310 10.43 -7.40 21.51
CA PRO A 310 9.90 -7.27 20.15
C PRO A 310 8.91 -8.38 19.77
N GLN A 311 9.14 -9.61 20.25
CA GLN A 311 8.29 -10.78 19.98
C GLN A 311 6.95 -10.69 20.71
N VAL A 312 6.93 -10.18 21.95
CA VAL A 312 5.67 -9.93 22.68
C VAL A 312 4.81 -8.91 21.95
N VAL A 313 5.41 -7.82 21.46
CA VAL A 313 4.67 -6.82 20.69
C VAL A 313 4.20 -7.37 19.34
N LEU A 314 5.04 -8.17 18.66
CA LEU A 314 4.67 -8.86 17.43
C LEU A 314 3.42 -9.73 17.61
N GLU A 315 3.34 -10.52 18.68
CA GLU A 315 2.16 -11.36 18.92
C GLU A 315 0.90 -10.54 19.23
N GLY A 316 1.04 -9.45 19.99
CA GLY A 316 -0.05 -8.48 20.18
C GLY A 316 -0.52 -7.88 18.86
N PHE A 317 0.43 -7.56 17.97
CA PHE A 317 0.15 -7.02 16.65
C PHE A 317 -0.58 -8.01 15.75
N LYS A 318 -0.13 -9.27 15.70
CA LYS A 318 -0.82 -10.32 14.94
C LYS A 318 -2.29 -10.43 15.36
N ALA A 319 -2.54 -10.52 16.68
CA ALA A 319 -3.90 -10.63 17.21
C ALA A 319 -4.76 -9.41 16.84
N HIS A 320 -4.23 -8.20 17.03
CA HIS A 320 -4.93 -6.95 16.72
C HIS A 320 -5.23 -6.84 15.21
N PHE A 321 -4.27 -7.16 14.35
CA PHE A 321 -4.42 -7.14 12.90
C PHE A 321 -5.50 -8.12 12.42
N HIS A 322 -5.48 -9.37 12.89
CA HIS A 322 -6.52 -10.35 12.54
C HIS A 322 -7.91 -9.88 12.94
N GLN A 323 -8.05 -9.22 14.10
CA GLN A 323 -9.32 -8.63 14.52
C GLN A 323 -9.75 -7.50 13.59
N ALA A 324 -8.84 -6.58 13.25
CA ALA A 324 -9.12 -5.46 12.35
C ALA A 324 -9.62 -5.92 10.97
N VAL A 325 -9.01 -6.98 10.41
CA VAL A 325 -9.44 -7.58 9.13
C VAL A 325 -10.80 -8.26 9.26
N ARG A 326 -11.04 -9.04 10.32
CA ARG A 326 -12.28 -9.83 10.45
C ARG A 326 -13.50 -9.01 10.83
N GLU A 327 -13.31 -7.95 11.63
CA GLU A 327 -14.41 -7.24 12.27
C GLU A 327 -14.49 -5.76 11.88
N GLY A 328 -13.40 -5.19 11.36
CA GLY A 328 -13.26 -3.77 11.07
C GLY A 328 -13.75 -3.37 9.67
N ALA A 329 -12.95 -2.52 9.01
CA ALA A 329 -13.26 -1.88 7.72
C ALA A 329 -13.82 -2.83 6.65
N PRO A 330 -13.29 -4.06 6.46
CA PRO A 330 -13.80 -4.98 5.43
C PRO A 330 -15.29 -5.33 5.57
N THR A 331 -15.87 -5.17 6.76
CA THR A 331 -17.25 -5.59 7.06
C THR A 331 -18.28 -4.46 6.98
N VAL A 332 -17.85 -3.21 6.86
CA VAL A 332 -18.70 -2.02 7.02
C VAL A 332 -19.85 -2.00 6.01
N LEU A 333 -19.58 -2.33 4.74
CA LEU A 333 -20.59 -2.33 3.69
C LEU A 333 -21.72 -3.30 4.00
N VAL A 334 -21.38 -4.55 4.29
CA VAL A 334 -22.35 -5.62 4.56
C VAL A 334 -23.12 -5.34 5.85
N LYS A 335 -22.48 -4.80 6.89
CA LYS A 335 -23.17 -4.38 8.12
C LYS A 335 -24.22 -3.30 7.82
N GLY A 336 -23.87 -2.29 7.02
CA GLY A 336 -24.80 -1.24 6.60
C GLY A 336 -25.96 -1.76 5.77
N LEU A 337 -25.68 -2.63 4.78
CA LEU A 337 -26.71 -3.24 3.94
C LEU A 337 -27.69 -4.12 4.73
N ARG A 338 -27.19 -4.91 5.71
CA ARG A 338 -28.06 -5.73 6.58
C ARG A 338 -29.01 -4.91 7.44
N GLY A 339 -28.65 -3.67 7.77
CA GLY A 339 -29.49 -2.76 8.54
C GLY A 339 -30.68 -2.20 7.76
N ARG A 340 -30.74 -2.40 6.44
CA ARG A 340 -31.78 -1.83 5.57
C ARG A 340 -32.98 -2.74 5.41
N ALA A 341 -34.18 -2.17 5.53
CA ALA A 341 -35.44 -2.88 5.37
C ALA A 341 -35.73 -3.28 3.92
N ASP A 342 -35.15 -2.57 2.95
CA ASP A 342 -35.35 -2.81 1.52
C ASP A 342 -34.34 -3.80 0.90
N VAL A 343 -33.29 -4.20 1.64
CA VAL A 343 -32.19 -5.06 1.14
C VAL A 343 -32.26 -6.47 1.69
N ASP A 344 -32.22 -7.47 0.82
CA ASP A 344 -31.98 -8.88 1.16
C ASP A 344 -30.70 -9.38 0.50
N LEU A 345 -29.70 -9.74 1.32
CA LEU A 345 -28.40 -10.22 0.85
C LEU A 345 -28.38 -11.72 0.54
N GLY A 346 -29.44 -12.46 0.90
CA GLY A 346 -29.46 -13.91 0.79
C GLY A 346 -28.20 -14.54 1.40
N THR A 347 -27.48 -15.32 0.60
CA THR A 347 -26.25 -16.02 1.01
C THR A 347 -24.95 -15.21 0.81
N MET A 348 -25.01 -13.96 0.35
CA MET A 348 -23.81 -13.18 0.01
C MET A 348 -22.91 -12.92 1.22
N ARG A 349 -21.60 -13.10 1.01
CA ARG A 349 -20.53 -12.68 1.93
C ARG A 349 -19.55 -11.80 1.17
N ILE A 350 -19.66 -10.50 1.36
CA ILE A 350 -18.88 -9.50 0.61
C ILE A 350 -17.94 -8.76 1.56
N PRO A 351 -16.83 -9.38 2.02
CA PRO A 351 -15.77 -8.60 2.63
C PRO A 351 -15.21 -7.66 1.57
N GLN A 352 -15.01 -6.39 1.92
CA GLN A 352 -14.35 -5.45 1.03
C GLN A 352 -12.87 -5.85 0.84
N ARG A 353 -12.41 -6.00 -0.41
CA ARG A 353 -11.08 -6.57 -0.75
C ARG A 353 -10.07 -5.59 -1.34
N ASN A 354 -10.47 -4.36 -1.65
CA ASN A 354 -9.60 -3.32 -2.21
C ASN A 354 -9.07 -2.33 -1.17
N LEU A 355 -9.09 -2.72 0.11
CA LEU A 355 -8.53 -1.92 1.19
C LEU A 355 -7.02 -2.06 1.18
N TYR A 356 -6.30 -0.97 1.43
CA TYR A 356 -4.89 -1.06 1.76
C TYR A 356 -4.70 -0.92 3.28
N SER A 357 -3.52 -1.25 3.79
CA SER A 357 -3.15 -0.87 5.15
C SER A 357 -2.41 0.45 5.12
N TRP A 358 -2.89 1.44 5.87
CA TRP A 358 -2.27 2.75 6.02
C TRP A 358 -1.37 2.69 7.25
N GLU A 359 -0.05 2.72 7.10
CA GLU A 359 0.86 2.27 8.15
C GLU A 359 2.13 3.12 8.26
N THR A 360 2.44 3.53 9.49
CA THR A 360 3.70 4.19 9.83
C THR A 360 4.85 3.19 10.06
N MET A 361 4.58 2.05 10.69
CA MET A 361 5.59 1.02 11.02
C MET A 361 5.79 -0.01 9.89
N ILE A 362 6.32 0.47 8.77
CA ILE A 362 6.46 -0.26 7.48
C ILE A 362 7.28 -1.55 7.53
N ALA A 363 8.11 -1.78 8.57
CA ALA A 363 8.79 -3.06 8.74
C ALA A 363 7.82 -4.25 8.85
N SER A 364 6.58 -3.99 9.29
CA SER A 364 5.51 -4.98 9.37
C SER A 364 4.86 -5.34 8.02
N ALA A 365 5.22 -4.65 6.94
CA ALA A 365 4.46 -4.67 5.69
C ALA A 365 4.28 -6.06 5.09
N ALA A 366 5.36 -6.85 5.05
CA ALA A 366 5.32 -8.20 4.51
C ALA A 366 4.27 -9.06 5.23
N TRP A 367 4.24 -9.00 6.57
CA TRP A 367 3.25 -9.73 7.35
C TRP A 367 1.82 -9.27 7.04
N GLN A 368 1.57 -7.96 7.02
CA GLN A 368 0.21 -7.45 6.76
C GLN A 368 -0.33 -7.88 5.39
N LEU A 369 0.53 -7.97 4.38
CA LEU A 369 0.14 -8.37 3.03
C LEU A 369 -0.01 -9.90 2.87
N THR A 370 0.71 -10.71 3.65
CA THR A 370 0.68 -12.18 3.51
C THR A 370 -0.19 -12.90 4.54
N ALA A 371 -0.48 -12.29 5.69
CA ALA A 371 -1.16 -12.96 6.81
C ALA A 371 -2.61 -13.38 6.49
N GLU A 372 -3.28 -12.65 5.61
CA GLU A 372 -4.66 -12.91 5.19
C GLU A 372 -4.74 -12.82 3.65
N PRO A 373 -4.42 -13.90 2.90
CA PRO A 373 -4.32 -13.86 1.43
C PRO A 373 -5.61 -13.43 0.73
N ASP A 374 -6.76 -13.93 1.19
CA ASP A 374 -8.06 -13.72 0.53
C ASP A 374 -8.87 -12.54 1.10
N GLY A 375 -8.60 -12.14 2.35
CA GLY A 375 -9.39 -11.15 3.09
C GLY A 375 -8.59 -9.98 3.66
N GLY A 376 -7.26 -10.03 3.59
CA GLY A 376 -6.38 -8.97 4.04
C GLY A 376 -6.29 -7.81 3.05
N PRO A 377 -5.50 -6.77 3.39
CA PRO A 377 -5.32 -5.61 2.54
C PRO A 377 -4.68 -6.00 1.19
N CYS A 378 -5.07 -5.31 0.12
CA CYS A 378 -4.51 -5.47 -1.23
C CYS A 378 -3.25 -4.66 -1.47
N ALA A 379 -2.93 -3.73 -0.57
CA ALA A 379 -1.73 -2.92 -0.65
C ALA A 379 -1.28 -2.42 0.73
N LEU A 380 -0.07 -1.87 0.80
CA LEU A 380 0.40 -1.11 1.95
C LEU A 380 0.74 0.33 1.52
N VAL A 381 0.26 1.30 2.27
CA VAL A 381 0.53 2.72 2.04
C VAL A 381 1.29 3.26 3.23
N PHE A 382 2.45 3.85 2.98
CA PHE A 382 3.24 4.47 4.04
C PHE A 382 2.61 5.76 4.54
N GLU A 383 2.42 5.82 5.85
CA GLU A 383 2.18 7.03 6.62
C GLU A 383 3.51 7.61 7.14
N PRO A 384 3.95 8.78 6.66
CA PRO A 384 5.09 9.46 7.23
C PRO A 384 4.88 9.76 8.72
N PRO A 385 5.76 9.28 9.61
CA PRO A 385 5.72 9.68 11.00
C PRO A 385 6.03 11.18 11.13
N GLY A 386 5.69 11.74 12.30
CA GLY A 386 5.94 13.14 12.59
C GLY A 386 7.37 13.61 12.27
N ARG A 387 7.46 14.63 11.42
CA ARG A 387 8.66 15.37 10.99
C ARG A 387 9.66 14.51 10.17
N LEU A 388 9.21 13.90 9.08
CA LEU A 388 10.06 13.12 8.17
C LEU A 388 10.87 14.02 7.21
N GLY A 389 12.14 13.69 6.99
CA GLY A 389 12.96 14.35 5.96
C GLY A 389 14.39 13.82 5.94
N SER A 390 15.03 13.84 4.79
CA SER A 390 16.33 13.20 4.57
C SER A 390 17.43 13.78 5.48
N HIS A 391 17.42 15.10 5.67
CA HIS A 391 18.35 15.82 6.56
C HIS A 391 18.06 15.65 8.06
N ARG A 392 16.94 15.01 8.43
CA ARG A 392 16.63 14.65 9.82
C ARG A 392 16.80 13.16 10.06
N THR A 393 16.08 12.35 9.29
CA THR A 393 15.88 10.93 9.54
C THR A 393 17.15 10.13 9.26
N LEU A 394 17.87 10.41 8.19
CA LEU A 394 19.11 9.68 7.88
C LEU A 394 20.21 9.94 8.92
N PRO A 395 20.47 11.19 9.38
CA PRO A 395 21.39 11.40 10.49
C PRO A 395 20.97 10.68 11.78
N GLU A 396 19.67 10.69 12.14
CA GLU A 396 19.16 9.96 13.30
C GLU A 396 19.42 8.44 13.17
N MET A 397 19.16 7.86 11.99
CA MET A 397 19.46 6.46 11.68
C MET A 397 20.96 6.14 11.73
N ASN A 398 21.81 6.99 11.14
CA ASN A 398 23.26 6.81 11.13
C ASN A 398 23.82 6.80 12.56
N MET A 399 23.37 7.73 13.41
CA MET A 399 23.75 7.77 14.83
C MET A 399 23.22 6.55 15.60
N ALA A 400 21.97 6.14 15.35
CA ALA A 400 21.37 5.03 16.08
C ALA A 400 21.94 3.67 15.68
N TYR A 401 22.24 3.46 14.40
CA TYR A 401 22.56 2.14 13.85
C TYR A 401 24.01 1.99 13.38
N GLY A 402 24.81 3.06 13.40
CA GLY A 402 26.23 3.02 13.04
C GLY A 402 26.48 2.86 11.53
N CYS A 403 25.49 3.16 10.69
CA CYS A 403 25.62 3.25 9.24
C CYS A 403 26.00 4.67 8.79
N GLU A 404 26.40 4.81 7.52
CA GLU A 404 26.77 6.10 6.91
C GLU A 404 26.01 6.36 5.60
N LEU A 405 24.69 6.54 5.70
CA LEU A 405 23.84 6.93 4.57
C LEU A 405 23.88 8.46 4.35
N PRO A 406 24.25 8.96 3.15
CA PRO A 406 24.33 10.40 2.89
C PRO A 406 22.95 11.08 2.94
N PRO A 407 22.81 12.21 3.67
CA PRO A 407 21.52 12.91 3.80
C PRO A 407 21.15 13.77 2.59
N ASP A 408 22.12 14.20 1.78
CA ASP A 408 21.94 15.19 0.70
C ASP A 408 21.16 14.65 -0.53
N ASP A 409 20.97 13.34 -0.60
CA ASP A 409 20.18 12.68 -1.65
C ASP A 409 18.94 12.04 -1.03
N PRO A 410 17.73 12.57 -1.32
CA PRO A 410 16.49 12.04 -0.75
C PRO A 410 16.20 10.58 -1.16
N ALA A 411 16.87 10.07 -2.21
CA ALA A 411 16.80 8.66 -2.57
C ALA A 411 17.29 7.72 -1.47
N ASN A 412 18.25 8.14 -0.65
CA ASN A 412 18.77 7.29 0.40
C ASN A 412 17.72 7.01 1.49
N LEU A 413 16.87 7.98 1.82
CA LEU A 413 15.77 7.77 2.75
C LEU A 413 14.61 7.03 2.07
N ALA A 414 14.26 7.45 0.87
CA ALA A 414 13.15 6.86 0.13
C ALA A 414 13.37 5.39 -0.20
N ASP A 415 14.58 4.96 -0.53
CA ASP A 415 14.88 3.55 -0.82
C ASP A 415 14.79 2.67 0.42
N VAL A 416 15.07 3.20 1.61
CA VAL A 416 14.82 2.48 2.87
C VAL A 416 13.32 2.27 3.06
N ILE A 417 12.51 3.31 2.84
CA ILE A 417 11.05 3.24 2.97
C ILE A 417 10.47 2.30 1.90
N ASN A 418 10.73 2.61 0.64
CA ASN A 418 10.23 1.89 -0.53
C ASN A 418 10.75 0.46 -0.57
N GLY A 419 11.94 0.17 -0.04
CA GLY A 419 12.45 -1.19 0.08
C GLY A 419 11.54 -2.10 0.90
N PHE A 420 10.95 -1.60 2.01
CA PHE A 420 9.96 -2.35 2.78
C PHE A 420 8.64 -2.53 2.02
N LEU A 421 8.17 -1.46 1.38
CA LEU A 421 6.90 -1.43 0.68
C LEU A 421 6.92 -2.32 -0.57
N ARG A 422 7.91 -2.14 -1.46
CA ARG A 422 8.10 -2.93 -2.67
C ARG A 422 8.45 -4.37 -2.36
N GLY A 423 9.30 -4.63 -1.37
CA GLY A 423 9.62 -5.98 -0.92
C GLY A 423 8.37 -6.73 -0.50
N ALA A 424 7.54 -6.13 0.36
CA ALA A 424 6.29 -6.71 0.81
C ALA A 424 5.31 -6.95 -0.35
N ALA A 425 5.16 -5.96 -1.24
CA ALA A 425 4.36 -6.06 -2.45
C ALA A 425 4.81 -7.23 -3.34
N ARG A 426 6.12 -7.39 -3.55
CA ARG A 426 6.72 -8.48 -4.34
C ARG A 426 6.37 -9.85 -3.80
N VAL A 427 6.66 -10.11 -2.52
CA VAL A 427 6.45 -11.45 -1.93
C VAL A 427 4.98 -11.81 -1.80
N ALA A 428 4.09 -10.81 -1.72
CA ALA A 428 2.65 -11.02 -1.62
C ALA A 428 1.90 -10.92 -2.96
N HIS A 429 2.59 -10.56 -4.05
CA HIS A 429 1.98 -10.20 -5.33
C HIS A 429 0.84 -9.17 -5.19
N LYS A 430 1.10 -8.15 -4.37
CA LYS A 430 0.18 -7.08 -4.01
C LYS A 430 0.77 -5.72 -4.37
N ASP A 431 0.03 -4.66 -4.08
CA ASP A 431 0.39 -3.30 -4.44
C ASP A 431 0.98 -2.53 -3.25
N TRP A 432 1.46 -1.30 -3.48
CA TRP A 432 1.93 -0.41 -2.43
C TRP A 432 1.80 1.06 -2.82
N GLY A 433 1.97 1.97 -1.86
CA GLY A 433 1.98 3.39 -2.11
C GLY A 433 2.54 4.22 -0.95
N VAL A 434 2.44 5.53 -1.09
CA VAL A 434 2.99 6.51 -0.14
C VAL A 434 1.98 7.62 0.11
N SER A 435 2.16 8.32 1.22
CA SER A 435 1.43 9.56 1.51
C SER A 435 2.37 10.67 1.92
N ILE A 436 1.89 11.91 1.86
CA ILE A 436 2.59 13.11 2.33
C ILE A 436 1.77 13.74 3.45
N TYR A 437 2.44 14.05 4.54
CA TYR A 437 1.91 14.75 5.70
C TYR A 437 2.60 16.12 5.80
N GLY A 438 1.97 17.08 6.45
CA GLY A 438 2.53 18.42 6.69
C GLY A 438 3.86 18.42 7.45
N ALA A 439 4.19 17.30 8.09
CA ALA A 439 5.46 17.08 8.77
C ALA A 439 6.59 16.60 7.84
N VAL A 440 6.28 16.15 6.62
CA VAL A 440 7.29 15.81 5.61
C VAL A 440 7.99 17.09 5.15
N ASP A 441 9.31 17.06 5.01
CA ASP A 441 10.07 18.17 4.43
C ASP A 441 9.52 18.53 3.05
N GLY A 442 9.13 19.79 2.88
CA GLY A 442 8.56 20.28 1.63
C GLY A 442 9.53 20.18 0.45
N ALA A 443 10.84 20.18 0.70
CA ALA A 443 11.85 19.98 -0.35
C ALA A 443 11.90 18.53 -0.85
N ASP A 444 11.64 17.55 0.03
CA ASP A 444 11.70 16.14 -0.31
C ASP A 444 10.39 15.67 -1.00
N ALA A 445 9.24 16.23 -0.61
CA ALA A 445 7.93 15.71 -1.00
C ALA A 445 7.71 15.52 -2.52
N PRO A 446 8.02 16.48 -3.42
CA PRO A 446 7.85 16.28 -4.86
C PRO A 446 8.67 15.10 -5.40
N TRP A 447 9.90 14.97 -4.93
CA TRP A 447 10.83 13.93 -5.34
C TRP A 447 10.41 12.56 -4.82
N LEU A 448 9.95 12.48 -3.56
CA LEU A 448 9.44 11.24 -2.96
C LEU A 448 8.27 10.64 -3.77
N LEU A 449 7.38 11.50 -4.28
CA LEU A 449 6.22 11.07 -5.07
C LEU A 449 6.64 10.46 -6.42
N THR A 450 7.50 11.15 -7.17
CA THR A 450 7.93 10.68 -8.51
C THR A 450 8.85 9.47 -8.42
N HIS A 451 9.74 9.42 -7.42
CA HIS A 451 10.57 8.24 -7.18
C HIS A 451 9.74 7.01 -6.79
N ALA A 452 8.73 7.17 -5.94
CA ALA A 452 7.82 6.06 -5.60
C ALA A 452 7.05 5.58 -6.84
N TYR A 453 6.60 6.48 -7.71
CA TYR A 453 5.96 6.13 -8.98
C TYR A 453 6.87 5.28 -9.87
N ASP A 454 8.14 5.70 -10.03
CA ASP A 454 9.15 5.01 -10.84
C ASP A 454 9.48 3.61 -10.30
N LEU A 455 9.26 3.37 -9.01
CA LEU A 455 9.43 2.07 -8.36
C LEU A 455 8.14 1.21 -8.34
N GLY A 456 7.04 1.70 -8.91
CA GLY A 456 5.80 0.94 -9.05
C GLY A 456 4.72 1.20 -8.00
N ALA A 457 4.82 2.29 -7.23
CA ALA A 457 3.74 2.69 -6.31
C ALA A 457 2.44 3.02 -7.07
N LYS A 458 1.29 2.64 -6.51
CA LYS A 458 -0.03 2.90 -7.10
C LYS A 458 -0.88 3.89 -6.33
N TYR A 459 -0.55 4.15 -5.06
CA TYR A 459 -1.37 4.99 -4.19
C TYR A 459 -0.53 6.18 -3.72
N PHE A 460 -1.10 7.38 -3.84
CA PHE A 460 -0.47 8.65 -3.52
C PHE A 460 -1.49 9.54 -2.81
N PHE A 461 -1.29 9.78 -1.52
CA PHE A 461 -2.29 10.53 -0.75
C PHE A 461 -1.68 11.69 0.01
N PHE A 462 -2.48 12.72 0.27
CA PHE A 462 -2.10 13.85 1.11
C PHE A 462 -2.99 13.85 2.35
N TRP A 463 -2.39 13.85 3.53
CA TRP A 463 -3.15 14.02 4.76
C TRP A 463 -3.48 15.49 4.93
N ASP A 464 -4.75 15.85 4.78
CA ASP A 464 -5.21 17.23 4.60
C ASP A 464 -5.91 17.80 5.85
N ASN A 465 -5.80 17.11 6.99
CA ASN A 465 -6.38 17.52 8.26
C ASN A 465 -5.42 17.26 9.43
N ALA A 466 -5.86 17.56 10.66
CA ALA A 466 -5.14 17.37 11.90
C ALA A 466 -3.87 18.23 12.09
N GLN A 467 -3.58 18.53 13.36
CA GLN A 467 -2.44 19.36 13.76
C GLN A 467 -1.12 18.71 13.35
N LEU A 468 -0.20 19.49 12.80
CA LEU A 468 1.15 19.08 12.36
C LEU A 468 1.19 18.02 11.24
N ALA A 469 0.05 17.39 10.91
CA ALA A 469 -0.10 16.38 9.88
C ALA A 469 -0.70 16.94 8.57
N CYS A 470 -1.43 18.05 8.65
CA CYS A 470 -2.11 18.66 7.50
C CYS A 470 -1.15 19.24 6.45
N VAL A 471 -1.28 18.75 5.22
CA VAL A 471 -0.82 19.39 3.99
C VAL A 471 -1.89 20.39 3.53
N PRO A 472 -1.59 21.69 3.42
CA PRO A 472 -2.57 22.69 3.00
C PRO A 472 -3.08 22.46 1.57
N TYR A 473 -4.30 22.91 1.28
CA TYR A 473 -5.00 22.65 0.02
C TYR A 473 -4.18 23.04 -1.23
N GLY A 474 -3.63 24.25 -1.27
CA GLY A 474 -2.81 24.72 -2.38
C GLY A 474 -1.56 23.88 -2.60
N GLU A 475 -0.97 23.33 -1.54
CA GLU A 475 0.17 22.43 -1.63
C GLU A 475 -0.24 21.05 -2.16
N CYS A 476 -1.37 20.49 -1.71
CA CYS A 476 -1.92 19.24 -2.26
C CYS A 476 -2.13 19.38 -3.79
N LEU A 477 -2.67 20.50 -4.25
CA LEU A 477 -2.84 20.77 -5.69
C LEU A 477 -1.50 20.88 -6.42
N ALA A 478 -0.50 21.55 -5.84
CA ALA A 478 0.82 21.70 -6.45
C ALA A 478 1.54 20.35 -6.59
N LEU A 479 1.53 19.54 -5.53
CA LEU A 479 2.13 18.20 -5.53
C LEU A 479 1.40 17.25 -6.50
N SER A 480 0.07 17.33 -6.56
CA SER A 480 -0.72 16.55 -7.52
C SER A 480 -0.37 16.90 -8.96
N ARG A 481 -0.26 18.20 -9.30
CA ARG A 481 0.14 18.64 -10.65
C ARG A 481 1.55 18.16 -11.00
N HIS A 482 2.47 18.20 -10.03
CA HIS A 482 3.84 17.73 -10.22
C HIS A 482 3.87 16.22 -10.53
N LEU A 483 3.21 15.40 -9.70
CA LEU A 483 3.10 13.97 -9.94
C LEU A 483 2.39 13.68 -11.27
N TRP A 484 1.28 14.36 -11.55
CA TRP A 484 0.52 14.17 -12.78
C TRP A 484 1.33 14.46 -14.05
N ALA A 485 2.12 15.53 -14.04
CA ALA A 485 3.04 15.83 -15.14
C ALA A 485 4.07 14.71 -15.35
N HIS A 486 4.53 14.06 -14.27
CA HIS A 486 5.41 12.90 -14.37
C HIS A 486 4.68 11.68 -14.96
N VAL A 487 3.46 11.40 -14.50
CA VAL A 487 2.61 10.31 -15.04
C VAL A 487 2.37 10.46 -16.54
N GLU A 488 2.08 11.67 -17.02
CA GLU A 488 1.85 11.92 -18.45
C GLU A 488 3.11 11.73 -19.31
N ASN A 489 4.29 11.98 -18.74
CA ASN A 489 5.56 11.79 -19.44
C ASN A 489 6.04 10.33 -19.43
N TYR A 490 5.60 9.53 -18.46
CA TYR A 490 6.01 8.13 -18.28
C TYR A 490 4.83 7.14 -18.13
N PRO A 491 3.82 7.19 -19.01
CA PRO A 491 2.55 6.47 -18.80
C PRO A 491 2.65 4.95 -18.92
N GLU A 492 3.69 4.43 -19.58
CA GLU A 492 3.88 2.99 -19.78
C GLU A 492 4.61 2.36 -18.59
N ARG A 493 3.87 1.60 -17.78
CA ARG A 493 4.39 0.96 -16.57
C ARG A 493 4.19 -0.55 -16.63
N ASP A 494 5.29 -1.28 -16.61
CA ASP A 494 5.27 -2.72 -16.32
C ASP A 494 5.36 -2.92 -14.80
N LEU A 495 4.20 -2.89 -14.13
CA LEU A 495 4.13 -2.99 -12.67
C LEU A 495 4.74 -4.29 -12.13
N ASP A 496 4.63 -5.39 -12.88
CA ASP A 496 5.24 -6.65 -12.47
C ASP A 496 6.77 -6.55 -12.54
N ARG A 497 7.33 -5.98 -13.61
CA ARG A 497 8.77 -5.72 -13.70
C ARG A 497 9.26 -4.77 -12.60
N LEU A 498 8.54 -3.67 -12.36
CA LEU A 498 8.90 -2.68 -11.34
C LEU A 498 8.90 -3.30 -9.93
N ARG A 499 7.90 -4.13 -9.62
CA ARG A 499 7.82 -4.89 -8.36
C ARG A 499 9.00 -5.84 -8.17
N HIS A 500 9.60 -6.35 -9.25
CA HIS A 500 10.75 -7.25 -9.23
C HIS A 500 12.10 -6.55 -9.47
N ALA A 501 12.16 -5.21 -9.40
CA ALA A 501 13.37 -4.46 -9.73
C ALA A 501 14.56 -4.69 -8.76
N ALA A 502 14.31 -5.16 -7.54
CA ALA A 502 15.36 -5.43 -6.56
C ALA A 502 16.15 -6.71 -6.87
N GLU A 503 17.47 -6.62 -6.73
CA GLU A 503 18.37 -7.76 -6.89
C GLU A 503 18.68 -8.45 -5.55
N VAL A 504 18.55 -7.73 -4.43
CA VAL A 504 18.91 -8.21 -3.09
C VAL A 504 17.70 -8.13 -2.17
N ALA A 505 17.45 -9.16 -1.37
CA ALA A 505 16.54 -9.08 -0.22
C ALA A 505 17.34 -9.01 1.07
N ILE A 506 17.07 -8.02 1.93
CA ILE A 506 17.65 -7.92 3.28
C ILE A 506 16.54 -8.18 4.29
N LEU A 507 16.71 -9.22 5.08
CA LEU A 507 15.72 -9.72 6.02
C LEU A 507 16.11 -9.33 7.45
N LEU A 508 15.16 -8.73 8.15
CA LEU A 508 15.24 -8.32 9.56
C LEU A 508 14.46 -9.32 10.42
N PRO A 509 14.88 -9.62 11.67
CA PRO A 509 14.08 -10.48 12.53
C PRO A 509 12.66 -9.93 12.76
N PRO A 510 11.62 -10.78 12.72
CA PRO A 510 10.25 -10.34 12.95
C PRO A 510 10.07 -9.61 14.28
N GLY A 511 9.31 -8.54 14.27
CA GLY A 511 9.08 -7.69 15.45
C GLY A 511 10.13 -6.61 15.67
N TYR A 512 11.31 -6.65 15.01
CA TYR A 512 12.20 -5.48 14.99
C TYR A 512 11.68 -4.47 13.97
N ASN A 513 11.57 -3.19 14.31
CA ASN A 513 11.06 -2.17 13.41
C ASN A 513 11.81 -0.84 13.56
N LEU A 514 11.39 0.17 12.80
CA LEU A 514 12.03 1.48 12.75
C LEU A 514 11.48 2.49 13.76
N GLY A 515 10.61 2.08 14.68
CA GLY A 515 9.89 2.98 15.58
C GLY A 515 8.66 3.64 14.94
N HIS A 516 8.25 4.80 15.47
CA HIS A 516 7.09 5.60 15.00
C HIS A 516 7.50 7.07 14.75
N VAL A 517 7.02 8.02 15.58
CA VAL A 517 7.22 9.49 15.43
C VAL A 517 8.69 9.89 15.26
N GLN A 518 9.61 9.08 15.80
CA GLN A 518 11.05 9.30 15.67
C GLN A 518 11.64 8.11 14.92
N MET A 519 11.26 7.96 13.65
CA MET A 519 11.72 6.88 12.79
C MET A 519 13.25 6.83 12.81
N GLY A 520 13.81 5.68 13.15
CA GLY A 520 15.25 5.49 13.23
C GLY A 520 15.91 6.02 14.50
N ARG A 521 15.15 6.46 15.53
CA ARG A 521 15.69 6.97 16.79
C ARG A 521 15.35 6.08 17.99
N GLY A 522 16.39 5.51 18.61
CA GLY A 522 16.46 5.18 20.03
C GLY A 522 15.61 4.03 20.60
N ASN A 523 14.52 3.63 19.94
CA ASN A 523 13.72 2.49 20.38
C ASN A 523 12.93 1.81 19.25
N LEU A 524 12.56 0.56 19.52
CA LEU A 524 11.64 -0.21 18.68
C LEU A 524 10.19 0.12 19.09
N TRP A 525 9.28 0.08 18.12
CA TRP A 525 7.83 0.32 18.27
C TRP A 525 7.43 1.69 18.84
N GLY A 526 8.35 2.64 19.01
CA GLY A 526 8.03 3.90 19.69
C GLY A 526 7.79 3.71 21.19
N LEU A 527 8.41 2.70 21.80
CA LEU A 527 8.28 2.32 23.21
C LEU A 527 9.66 2.43 23.89
N GLY A 528 9.76 3.26 24.95
CA GLY A 528 11.05 3.47 25.64
C GLY A 528 11.61 2.19 26.28
N GLU A 529 10.72 1.28 26.66
CA GLU A 529 11.01 -0.04 27.24
C GLU A 529 11.68 -0.99 26.24
N LEU A 530 11.61 -0.68 24.94
CA LEU A 530 12.28 -1.38 23.86
C LEU A 530 13.41 -0.52 23.24
N ASN A 531 14.17 0.19 24.09
CA ASN A 531 15.32 0.96 23.65
C ASN A 531 16.46 0.08 23.11
N LEU A 532 17.34 0.69 22.31
CA LEU A 532 18.37 -0.05 21.56
C LEU A 532 19.47 -0.68 22.41
N GLU A 533 19.67 -0.27 23.67
CA GLU A 533 20.69 -0.86 24.56
C GLU A 533 20.22 -2.13 25.28
N ARG A 534 18.91 -2.40 25.26
CA ARG A 534 18.35 -3.62 25.79
C ARG A 534 18.85 -4.84 25.03
N THR A 535 19.12 -5.92 25.75
CA THR A 535 19.55 -7.19 25.18
C THR A 535 18.36 -8.12 24.93
N ASN A 536 18.44 -8.89 23.85
CA ASN A 536 17.50 -9.95 23.54
C ASN A 536 17.87 -11.26 24.26
N ARG A 537 17.11 -12.33 24.00
CA ARG A 537 17.33 -13.66 24.58
C ARG A 537 18.70 -14.30 24.30
N TYR A 538 19.46 -13.77 23.34
CA TYR A 538 20.82 -14.22 23.01
C TYR A 538 21.91 -13.35 23.67
N GLY A 539 21.54 -12.38 24.51
CA GLY A 539 22.47 -11.42 25.10
C GLY A 539 22.96 -10.36 24.10
N ILE A 540 22.33 -10.25 22.93
CA ILE A 540 22.69 -9.30 21.88
C ILE A 540 21.83 -8.05 22.02
N ARG A 541 22.45 -6.87 21.96
CA ARG A 541 21.71 -5.60 22.01
C ARG A 541 20.85 -5.41 20.77
N TYR A 542 19.66 -4.85 20.91
CA TYR A 542 18.82 -4.50 19.75
C TYR A 542 19.56 -3.58 18.77
N ARG A 543 20.42 -2.68 19.27
CA ARG A 543 21.30 -1.83 18.45
C ARG A 543 22.16 -2.64 17.49
N GLN A 544 22.76 -3.74 17.95
CA GLN A 544 23.64 -4.55 17.11
C GLN A 544 22.87 -5.22 15.98
N VAL A 545 21.68 -5.77 16.26
CA VAL A 545 20.81 -6.38 15.23
C VAL A 545 20.41 -5.32 14.18
N MET A 546 19.93 -4.16 14.62
CA MET A 546 19.53 -3.08 13.70
C MET A 546 20.73 -2.51 12.93
N GLY A 547 21.89 -2.36 13.58
CA GLY A 547 23.11 -1.88 12.95
C GLY A 547 23.62 -2.81 11.84
N ASN A 548 23.55 -4.12 12.06
CA ASN A 548 23.86 -5.11 11.03
C ASN A 548 22.95 -4.96 9.80
N PHE A 549 21.65 -4.75 10.04
CA PHE A 549 20.67 -4.54 8.98
C PHE A 549 20.93 -3.27 8.16
N PHE A 550 21.12 -2.14 8.83
CA PHE A 550 21.39 -0.87 8.16
C PHE A 550 22.77 -0.80 7.48
N THR A 551 23.76 -1.55 7.97
CA THR A 551 25.07 -1.66 7.29
C THR A 551 24.95 -2.40 5.96
N GLU A 552 24.09 -3.42 5.85
CA GLU A 552 23.84 -4.12 4.58
C GLU A 552 23.03 -3.26 3.60
N ILE A 553 22.15 -2.40 4.09
CA ILE A 553 21.49 -1.35 3.29
C ILE A 553 22.55 -0.38 2.74
N GLU A 554 23.39 0.17 3.60
CA GLU A 554 24.50 1.07 3.23
C GLU A 554 25.37 0.43 2.14
N ARG A 555 25.71 -0.85 2.30
CA ARG A 555 26.48 -1.60 1.30
C ARG A 555 25.77 -1.65 -0.04
N CYS A 556 24.48 -1.98 -0.09
CA CYS A 556 23.75 -2.05 -1.35
C CYS A 556 23.69 -0.69 -2.04
N ARG A 557 23.45 0.40 -1.28
CA ARG A 557 23.48 1.77 -1.82
C ARG A 557 24.83 2.15 -2.41
N ARG A 558 25.93 1.89 -1.71
CA ARG A 558 27.30 2.18 -2.21
C ARG A 558 27.68 1.37 -3.45
N LEU A 559 27.12 0.18 -3.61
CA LEU A 559 27.30 -0.65 -4.80
C LEU A 559 26.29 -0.35 -5.91
N SER A 560 25.38 0.62 -5.71
CA SER A 560 24.27 0.92 -6.62
C SER A 560 23.41 -0.30 -6.97
N VAL A 561 23.20 -1.18 -5.98
CA VAL A 561 22.38 -2.38 -6.12
C VAL A 561 21.01 -2.13 -5.50
N ALA A 562 19.95 -2.33 -6.28
CA ALA A 562 18.59 -2.24 -5.79
C ALA A 562 18.28 -3.36 -4.79
N PHE A 563 17.65 -3.02 -3.66
CA PHE A 563 17.34 -3.94 -2.58
C PHE A 563 15.90 -3.81 -2.09
N ASP A 564 15.34 -4.91 -1.62
CA ASP A 564 14.08 -4.98 -0.88
C ASP A 564 14.35 -5.34 0.59
N LEU A 565 13.48 -4.86 1.47
CA LEU A 565 13.57 -5.01 2.91
C LEU A 565 12.34 -5.75 3.43
N LEU A 566 12.55 -6.73 4.30
CA LEU A 566 11.47 -7.61 4.76
C LEU A 566 11.71 -8.03 6.21
N TRP A 567 10.65 -8.39 6.92
CA TRP A 567 10.82 -9.33 8.02
C TRP A 567 11.17 -10.72 7.49
N ASP A 568 12.05 -11.43 8.20
CA ASP A 568 12.38 -12.84 7.95
C ASP A 568 11.22 -13.73 8.42
N LEU A 569 10.15 -13.75 7.62
CA LEU A 569 8.94 -14.53 7.89
C LEU A 569 9.06 -15.90 7.23
N ASP A 570 8.47 -16.90 7.89
CA ASP A 570 8.39 -18.25 7.34
C ASP A 570 7.49 -18.26 6.08
N GLY A 571 7.92 -19.01 5.06
CA GLY A 571 7.13 -19.25 3.86
C GLY A 571 7.13 -18.13 2.81
N LEU A 572 7.92 -17.07 2.97
CA LEU A 572 8.10 -16.07 1.92
C LEU A 572 8.76 -16.69 0.68
N SER A 573 8.18 -16.44 -0.51
CA SER A 573 8.87 -16.72 -1.77
C SER A 573 9.93 -15.63 -1.99
N LEU A 574 11.19 -16.03 -1.91
CA LEU A 574 12.35 -15.17 -2.18
C LEU A 574 12.96 -15.49 -3.55
N ASP A 575 12.17 -16.08 -4.44
CA ASP A 575 12.59 -16.41 -5.79
C ASP A 575 12.87 -15.14 -6.61
N GLY A 576 13.87 -15.23 -7.48
CA GLY A 576 14.30 -14.14 -8.35
C GLY A 576 15.15 -13.05 -7.69
N TYR A 577 15.45 -13.12 -6.38
CA TYR A 577 16.54 -12.32 -5.82
C TYR A 577 17.88 -12.99 -6.14
N ARG A 578 18.87 -12.21 -6.56
CA ARG A 578 20.23 -12.70 -6.80
C ARG A 578 20.92 -13.06 -5.49
N GLU A 579 20.63 -12.32 -4.43
CA GLU A 579 21.22 -12.48 -3.10
C GLU A 579 20.15 -12.27 -2.01
N ILE A 580 20.21 -13.10 -0.97
CA ILE A 580 19.39 -12.96 0.23
C ILE A 580 20.33 -12.77 1.42
N VAL A 581 20.10 -11.71 2.19
CA VAL A 581 20.87 -11.33 3.37
C VAL A 581 19.96 -11.40 4.58
N ARG A 582 20.17 -12.38 5.45
CA ARG A 582 19.39 -12.57 6.67
C ARG A 582 20.16 -12.09 7.88
N VAL A 583 19.69 -11.01 8.49
CA VAL A 583 20.17 -10.56 9.80
C VAL A 583 19.45 -11.36 10.87
N ARG A 584 20.22 -12.00 11.74
CA ARG A 584 19.69 -12.89 12.78
C ARG A 584 19.68 -12.19 14.14
N GLU A 585 18.76 -12.60 15.00
CA GLU A 585 18.68 -12.08 16.38
C GLU A 585 19.93 -12.37 17.21
N ASP A 586 20.67 -13.44 16.88
CA ASP A 586 21.94 -13.77 17.53
C ASP A 586 23.11 -12.89 17.06
N GLY A 587 22.83 -11.82 16.30
CA GLY A 587 23.83 -10.86 15.83
C GLY A 587 24.62 -11.32 14.61
N ARG A 588 24.38 -12.54 14.10
CA ARG A 588 25.04 -13.04 12.88
C ARG A 588 24.33 -12.56 11.63
N VAL A 589 25.07 -12.53 10.53
CA VAL A 589 24.53 -12.24 9.19
C VAL A 589 24.77 -13.45 8.30
N GLU A 590 23.67 -13.99 7.78
CA GLU A 590 23.67 -15.07 6.81
C GLU A 590 23.48 -14.49 5.41
N VAL A 591 24.28 -14.94 4.46
CA VAL A 591 24.19 -14.56 3.05
C VAL A 591 24.00 -15.83 2.22
N LEU A 592 22.95 -15.83 1.41
CA LEU A 592 22.70 -16.83 0.38
C LEU A 592 22.86 -16.16 -0.99
N ALA A 593 23.88 -16.57 -1.74
CA ALA A 593 24.14 -16.08 -3.10
C ALA A 593 24.68 -17.22 -3.96
N HIS A 594 24.21 -17.33 -5.20
CA HIS A 594 24.66 -18.37 -6.16
C HIS A 594 24.58 -19.81 -5.59
N GLY A 595 23.53 -20.10 -4.82
CA GLY A 595 23.35 -21.39 -4.15
C GLY A 595 24.31 -21.68 -2.98
N ARG A 596 25.19 -20.72 -2.63
CA ARG A 596 26.12 -20.85 -1.51
C ARG A 596 25.62 -20.07 -0.30
N ARG A 597 25.56 -20.75 0.83
CA ARG A 597 25.26 -20.18 2.14
C ARG A 597 26.55 -19.85 2.88
N THR A 598 26.66 -18.64 3.40
CA THR A 598 27.74 -18.22 4.30
C THR A 598 27.17 -17.52 5.52
N VAL A 599 27.70 -17.82 6.70
CA VAL A 599 27.31 -17.17 7.96
C VAL A 599 28.51 -16.40 8.48
N ARG A 600 28.28 -15.16 8.91
CA ARG A 600 29.29 -14.22 9.40
C ARG A 600 28.91 -13.74 10.79
N ASP A 601 29.90 -13.36 11.58
CA ASP A 601 29.69 -12.79 12.92
C ASP A 601 29.12 -11.36 12.89
N GLY A 602 29.06 -10.74 11.72
CA GLY A 602 28.51 -9.40 11.50
C GLY A 602 28.33 -9.08 10.02
N PRO A 603 27.90 -7.85 9.69
CA PRO A 603 27.55 -7.45 8.34
C PRO A 603 28.80 -7.28 7.48
N ARG A 604 28.58 -7.19 6.17
CA ARG A 604 29.59 -6.74 5.22
C ARG A 604 29.65 -5.22 5.26
N VAL A 605 30.60 -4.69 6.03
CA VAL A 605 30.88 -3.26 6.07
C VAL A 605 31.43 -2.83 4.71
N PRO A 606 30.77 -1.87 4.01
CA PRO A 606 31.28 -1.36 2.74
C PRO A 606 32.46 -0.41 2.95
N GLU A 607 33.17 -0.09 1.87
CA GLU A 607 34.16 0.99 1.89
C GLU A 607 33.47 2.33 2.15
N ARG A 608 33.95 3.04 3.17
CA ARG A 608 33.44 4.33 3.61
C ARG A 608 34.36 5.45 3.15
N PRO A 609 33.85 6.69 2.96
CA PRO A 609 34.68 7.81 2.52
C PRO A 609 35.84 8.02 3.49
N GLY A 610 37.02 8.26 2.95
CA GLY A 610 38.17 8.67 3.76
C GLY A 610 38.01 10.10 4.31
N GLY A 611 38.95 10.51 5.15
CA GLY A 611 38.96 11.83 5.78
C GLY A 611 39.00 11.74 7.31
N GLU A 612 39.13 12.89 7.96
CA GLU A 612 39.05 12.95 9.42
C GLU A 612 37.57 12.94 9.83
N PRO A 613 37.10 11.96 10.61
CA PRO A 613 35.74 11.96 11.09
C PRO A 613 35.53 13.10 12.11
N PRO A 614 34.29 13.61 12.25
CA PRO A 614 33.94 14.50 13.34
C PRO A 614 34.39 13.98 14.70
N GLN A 615 34.92 14.88 15.53
CA GLN A 615 35.35 14.56 16.89
C GLN A 615 34.30 15.02 17.90
N LEU A 616 34.00 14.17 18.87
CA LEU A 616 33.08 14.44 19.97
C LEU A 616 33.84 14.32 21.30
N VAL A 617 33.86 15.41 22.07
CA VAL A 617 34.36 15.42 23.45
C VAL A 617 33.19 15.66 24.39
N VAL A 618 33.02 14.80 25.40
CA VAL A 618 31.96 14.92 26.41
C VAL A 618 32.59 15.17 27.78
N GLU A 619 32.15 16.26 28.43
CA GLU A 619 32.50 16.61 29.80
C GLU A 619 31.27 16.41 30.69
N LEU A 620 31.44 15.69 31.80
CA LEU A 620 30.42 15.50 32.82
C LEU A 620 30.82 16.24 34.09
N SER A 621 29.90 16.99 34.68
CA SER A 621 30.08 17.66 35.97
C SER A 621 28.89 17.41 36.91
N GLY A 622 29.09 17.60 38.21
CA GLY A 622 28.08 17.29 39.23
C GLY A 622 27.98 15.80 39.61
N LEU A 623 29.00 15.01 39.24
CA LEU A 623 29.09 13.57 39.56
C LEU A 623 29.40 13.28 41.04
N THR A 624 29.81 14.28 41.81
CA THR A 624 30.19 14.15 43.23
C THR A 624 29.06 14.68 44.13
N GLY A 625 28.36 13.79 44.83
CA GLY A 625 27.27 14.13 45.77
C GLY A 625 26.43 12.91 46.16
N GLY A 626 25.59 13.03 47.20
CA GLY A 626 24.58 12.03 47.52
C GLY A 626 23.43 12.03 46.51
N VAL A 627 22.72 10.90 46.37
CA VAL A 627 21.51 10.81 45.52
C VAL A 627 20.31 11.45 46.27
N PRO A 628 19.49 12.31 45.63
CA PRO A 628 19.53 12.73 44.22
C PRO A 628 20.65 13.73 43.90
N CYS A 629 21.31 13.57 42.75
CA CYS A 629 22.32 14.50 42.24
C CYS A 629 21.90 15.13 40.90
N THR A 630 22.49 16.27 40.56
CA THR A 630 22.32 16.91 39.26
C THR A 630 23.60 16.76 38.46
N VAL A 631 23.52 16.04 37.34
CA VAL A 631 24.63 15.87 36.40
C VAL A 631 24.44 16.83 35.23
N THR A 632 25.48 17.58 34.88
CA THR A 632 25.52 18.38 33.66
C THR A 632 26.46 17.70 32.67
N ALA A 633 25.95 17.40 31.47
CA ALA A 633 26.75 16.90 30.35
C ALA A 633 26.94 18.02 29.32
N ARG A 634 28.18 18.28 28.92
CA ARG A 634 28.53 19.23 27.87
C ARG A 634 29.28 18.48 26.78
N ALA A 635 28.79 18.58 25.55
CA ALA A 635 29.47 18.05 24.38
C ALA A 635 30.11 19.19 23.60
N ARG A 636 31.38 19.02 23.22
CA ARG A 636 32.05 19.82 22.19
C ARG A 636 32.20 18.96 20.96
N VAL A 637 31.80 19.51 19.81
CA VAL A 637 31.87 18.83 18.54
C VAL A 637 32.77 19.61 17.61
N THR A 638 33.81 18.95 17.08
CA THR A 638 34.72 19.52 16.09
C THR A 638 34.47 18.82 14.76
N GLU A 639 34.09 19.59 13.75
CA GLU A 639 33.94 19.08 12.38
C GLU A 639 35.29 18.58 11.86
N GLY A 640 35.27 17.44 11.19
CA GLY A 640 36.42 16.92 10.46
C GLY A 640 36.28 17.23 8.97
N SER A 641 36.59 16.25 8.12
CA SER A 641 36.40 16.35 6.67
C SER A 641 34.94 16.28 6.23
N ALA A 642 34.06 15.70 7.07
CA ALA A 642 32.62 15.68 6.86
C ALA A 642 31.95 16.74 7.75
N PRO A 643 31.04 17.54 7.19
CA PRO A 643 30.30 18.49 8.00
C PRO A 643 29.26 17.81 8.86
N ILE A 644 28.80 18.49 9.92
CA ILE A 644 27.82 17.95 10.87
C ILE A 644 26.52 18.69 10.68
N TYR A 645 25.63 18.09 9.89
CA TYR A 645 24.31 18.63 9.64
C TYR A 645 23.26 17.59 10.03
N TYR A 646 22.47 17.95 11.02
CA TYR A 646 21.28 17.24 11.44
C TYR A 646 20.30 18.31 11.90
N THR A 647 19.01 18.15 11.60
CA THR A 647 17.95 19.02 12.13
C THR A 647 16.97 18.23 12.98
N THR A 648 16.48 18.81 14.08
CA THR A 648 15.36 18.23 14.86
C THR A 648 13.99 18.48 14.19
N GLY A 649 14.00 19.00 12.95
CA GLY A 649 12.85 19.49 12.21
C GLY A 649 12.55 20.96 12.52
N ALA A 650 11.49 21.47 11.92
CA ALA A 650 11.03 22.83 12.11
C ALA A 650 10.63 23.12 13.57
N ASP A 651 10.98 24.32 14.06
CA ASP A 651 10.42 24.86 15.30
C ASP A 651 8.96 25.29 15.10
N ARG A 652 8.35 25.88 16.15
CA ARG A 652 6.97 26.36 16.09
C ARG A 652 6.72 27.44 15.03
N ARG A 653 7.76 28.06 14.48
CA ARG A 653 7.70 29.08 13.43
C ARG A 653 7.95 28.50 12.04
N GLY A 654 8.15 27.19 11.91
CA GLY A 654 8.51 26.56 10.64
C GLY A 654 10.00 26.64 10.31
N VAL A 655 10.85 27.10 11.24
CA VAL A 655 12.28 27.27 10.99
C VAL A 655 13.04 26.00 11.37
N TYR A 656 13.76 25.44 10.41
CA TYR A 656 14.62 24.29 10.65
C TYR A 656 15.91 24.74 11.31
N HIS A 657 16.18 24.21 12.51
CA HIS A 657 17.41 24.47 13.24
C HIS A 657 18.36 23.30 13.08
N ASN A 658 19.62 23.62 12.79
CA ASN A 658 20.69 22.63 12.80
C ASN A 658 21.10 22.34 14.25
N VAL A 659 21.36 21.08 14.53
CA VAL A 659 21.86 20.55 15.79
C VAL A 659 23.06 19.65 15.50
N ARG A 660 24.01 19.63 16.43
CA ARG A 660 25.27 18.88 16.27
C ARG A 660 25.35 17.63 17.13
N VAL A 661 24.49 17.50 18.13
CA VAL A 661 24.52 16.42 19.12
C VAL A 661 23.10 15.96 19.43
N MET A 662 22.91 14.66 19.45
CA MET A 662 21.71 14.01 19.99
C MET A 662 22.07 13.35 21.32
N TRP A 663 21.22 13.51 22.34
CA TRP A 663 21.41 12.90 23.65
C TRP A 663 20.35 11.81 23.88
N GLU A 664 20.83 10.67 24.38
CA GLU A 664 20.02 9.56 24.88
C GLU A 664 20.57 9.17 26.24
N LEU A 665 19.69 9.07 27.24
CA LEU A 665 20.03 8.69 28.60
C LEU A 665 19.41 7.33 28.91
N TYR A 666 20.27 6.42 29.38
CA TYR A 666 19.91 5.08 29.83
C TYR A 666 20.17 5.00 31.33
N GLY A 667 19.18 4.54 32.09
CA GLY A 667 19.29 4.31 33.53
C GLY A 667 19.79 2.90 33.86
N PRO A 668 19.84 2.57 35.16
CA PRO A 668 20.30 1.26 35.62
C PRO A 668 19.38 0.12 35.18
N GLU A 669 18.08 0.38 35.06
CA GLU A 669 17.12 -0.62 34.60
C GLU A 669 16.94 -0.56 33.08
N ALA A 670 16.59 -1.70 32.47
CA ALA A 670 16.50 -1.81 31.01
C ALA A 670 15.39 -0.93 30.41
N GLU A 671 14.39 -0.57 31.21
CA GLU A 671 13.27 0.30 30.87
C GLU A 671 13.57 1.80 31.05
N ASP A 672 14.66 2.16 31.74
CA ASP A 672 15.01 3.54 32.02
C ASP A 672 15.61 4.21 30.78
N TYR A 673 14.75 4.78 29.94
CA TYR A 673 15.17 5.49 28.73
C TYR A 673 14.57 6.89 28.64
N ARG A 674 15.41 7.89 28.35
CA ARG A 674 14.97 9.27 28.08
C ARG A 674 15.77 9.89 26.94
N ALA A 675 15.09 10.68 26.11
CA ALA A 675 15.70 11.54 25.10
C ALA A 675 15.55 13.02 25.52
N PRO A 676 16.51 13.59 26.28
CA PRO A 676 16.41 14.97 26.75
C PRO A 676 16.45 15.97 25.60
N VAL A 677 15.73 17.09 25.76
CA VAL A 677 15.75 18.20 24.79
C VAL A 677 17.01 19.03 25.01
N SER A 678 17.85 19.12 23.98
CA SER A 678 19.06 19.95 24.00
C SER A 678 18.75 21.43 23.86
N ARG A 679 19.48 22.30 24.56
CA ARG A 679 19.60 23.73 24.23
C ARG A 679 20.96 23.97 23.60
N VAL A 680 21.00 24.54 22.40
CA VAL A 680 22.24 25.04 21.80
C VAL A 680 22.60 26.34 22.53
N LEU A 681 23.78 26.38 23.13
CA LEU A 681 24.37 27.61 23.66
C LEU A 681 25.31 28.14 22.58
N GLU A 682 24.98 29.26 21.95
CA GLU A 682 25.94 29.93 21.08
C GLU A 682 27.08 30.52 21.93
N PRO A 683 28.33 30.51 21.43
CA PRO A 683 29.43 31.19 22.12
C PRO A 683 29.10 32.68 22.25
N GLU A 684 29.35 33.26 23.43
CA GLU A 684 29.20 34.71 23.64
C GLU A 684 30.02 35.45 22.57
N ALA A 685 29.34 36.34 21.82
CA ALA A 685 29.97 37.17 20.81
C ALA A 685 31.01 38.08 21.47
N GLY A 686 32.27 37.63 21.53
CA GLY A 686 33.30 38.42 22.21
C GLY A 686 34.71 37.84 22.32
N THR A 687 35.00 36.60 21.92
CA THR A 687 36.37 36.09 21.94
C THR A 687 36.80 35.61 20.55
N GLY A 688 37.70 36.39 19.95
CA GLY A 688 38.18 36.17 18.60
C GLY A 688 38.92 34.85 18.44
N ALA A 689 38.74 34.24 17.27
CA ALA A 689 39.57 33.19 16.68
C ALA A 689 39.75 31.90 17.53
N SER A 690 38.65 31.20 17.77
CA SER A 690 38.58 29.73 17.71
C SER A 690 37.11 29.34 17.67
N ARG A 691 36.65 28.68 16.60
CA ARG A 691 35.32 28.06 16.61
C ARG A 691 35.39 26.80 17.48
N THR A 692 35.14 26.97 18.78
CA THR A 692 34.95 25.90 19.79
C THR A 692 33.50 25.47 19.90
#